data_AF-A0A4R4YNL8-F1
#
_entry.id   AF-A0A4R4YNL8-F1
#
_cell.length_a   1.000
_cell.length_b   1.000
_cell.length_c   1.000
_cell.angle_alpha   90.00
_cell.angle_beta   90.00
_cell.angle_gamma   90.00
#
_symmetry.space_group_name_H-M   'P 1'
#
loop_
_entity.id
_entity.type
_entity.pdbx_description
1 polymer ?
#
loop_
_entity_poly.entity_id
_entity_poly.type
_entity_poly.pdbx_seq_one_letter_code
_entity_poly.pdbx_strand_id
1 'polypeptide(L)'
;MRPLLLHLDHFGSFREPVTVDFSDTEYFALVGPTGAGKSTIIDAICFALYGTVPRWGRENAVAHALAPSVAAGKVAMVFDSDGRRYGVARSMVRDAKGAVRTKEARLDELDPAAPLDQVFDAVVRPIAEGENVTPEAQRVTGLEYRFFTQCVVLPQGRFAEFLHAAPRERQDLLVQLLDADVYERIRQSAAREEEAAKQAASFARDQLAKLSGATDEAERELADRLAALRRLSDTIGSDLDLLRSREDDIRRAEQERAAVAERRSVLASLRMPAAVPTLASAGRAATEAAERLAAEVETLEADDHEAYEALTALGDRGAPRAALAALDARERLAAEAARTRAEAGGAAASLGELATARETAEQALAAAEAQRERLRDAHAAAHLVARLAVGEPCPVCRHPVTELPRHDAPADMRTADRALAGARERAERARSAHARAETSASMLAAQADRLESELAALPAPVDRAALEGTLAAIAKAEEVAGEARQALRAGRARLDKARAAAAQAERQAETAWRDLEAARDRLLVSGHQDDPPPPLDRDDLHHAWTDLLGWRDRAAQAALAALTEREERLTRARDLLAADRRRLTERLAEHGVVAPPDASPDQLGAAVATAVARADAALERLREERRRAADLERQVAAKEHEAKVAHELALRLRANAFERWLCAEALAVLVASASDTLRELSDGQYELALADKTGDIEVIDYGEAGMRRSARTLSGGETFQAALALALALSGAVARGLDSIFLDEGFGTLDPATLDTVATTLERLAAGQERMIGVVTHVPALADRVPVRFEVRRDGNGSHVRKAAIAP
;
A
#
# COMPACT_ATOMS: atom_id res chain seq x y z
N MET A 1 -77.09 44.30 -13.59
CA MET A 1 -78.08 43.89 -12.58
C MET A 1 -79.45 44.21 -13.12
N ARG A 2 -80.14 43.16 -13.58
CA ARG A 2 -81.51 43.18 -14.10
C ARG A 2 -82.31 42.10 -13.38
N PRO A 3 -83.38 42.41 -12.63
CA PRO A 3 -84.21 41.36 -12.04
C PRO A 3 -84.95 40.59 -13.14
N LEU A 4 -85.16 39.30 -12.92
CA LEU A 4 -85.94 38.44 -13.81
C LEU A 4 -87.17 37.90 -13.09
N LEU A 5 -86.98 37.44 -11.86
CA LEU A 5 -88.04 36.82 -11.08
C LEU A 5 -87.91 37.27 -9.62
N LEU A 6 -89.01 37.67 -8.99
CA LEU A 6 -89.06 38.02 -7.58
C LEU A 6 -90.18 37.25 -6.88
N HIS A 7 -89.82 36.44 -5.90
CA HIS A 7 -90.73 35.68 -5.08
C HIS A 7 -90.80 36.28 -3.67
N LEU A 8 -92.02 36.60 -3.23
CA LEU A 8 -92.33 37.13 -1.91
C LEU A 8 -93.27 36.16 -1.20
N ASP A 9 -92.86 35.68 -0.04
CA ASP A 9 -93.67 34.84 0.84
C ASP A 9 -93.76 35.50 2.21
N HIS A 10 -94.96 35.98 2.55
CA HIS A 10 -95.27 36.73 3.77
C HIS A 10 -94.36 37.95 4.08
N PHE A 11 -93.97 38.72 3.06
CA PHE A 11 -93.10 39.90 3.21
C PHE A 11 -93.88 41.23 3.22
N GLY A 12 -93.66 42.04 4.24
CA GLY A 12 -94.16 43.42 4.34
C GLY A 12 -95.68 43.51 4.32
N SER A 13 -96.26 43.95 3.19
CA SER A 13 -97.70 44.07 2.96
C SER A 13 -98.31 42.87 2.21
N PHE A 14 -97.47 41.99 1.65
CA PHE A 14 -97.86 40.72 1.02
C PHE A 14 -97.98 39.64 2.09
N ARG A 15 -99.11 38.94 2.12
CA ARG A 15 -99.46 37.95 3.16
C ARG A 15 -99.62 36.54 2.62
N GLU A 16 -99.72 36.39 1.31
CA GLU A 16 -99.73 35.12 0.59
C GLU A 16 -98.50 35.06 -0.33
N PRO A 17 -98.04 33.85 -0.74
CA PRO A 17 -96.97 33.70 -1.70
C PRO A 17 -97.30 34.36 -3.04
N VAL A 18 -96.38 35.21 -3.51
CA VAL A 18 -96.52 35.98 -4.74
C VAL A 18 -95.24 35.90 -5.54
N THR A 19 -95.35 35.68 -6.84
CA THR A 19 -94.23 35.74 -7.77
C THR A 19 -94.47 36.83 -8.80
N VAL A 20 -93.48 37.72 -8.96
CA VAL A 20 -93.46 38.79 -9.96
C VAL A 20 -92.42 38.42 -11.02
N ASP A 21 -92.88 38.28 -12.26
CA ASP A 21 -92.05 37.96 -13.42
C ASP A 21 -91.75 39.23 -14.22
N PHE A 22 -90.47 39.59 -14.27
CA PHE A 22 -89.91 40.74 -14.98
C PHE A 22 -89.18 40.36 -16.27
N SER A 23 -89.13 39.08 -16.63
CA SER A 23 -88.26 38.56 -17.70
C SER A 23 -88.52 39.15 -19.09
N ASP A 24 -89.79 39.46 -19.38
CA ASP A 24 -90.30 40.04 -20.62
C ASP A 24 -90.63 41.54 -20.48
N THR A 25 -90.10 42.21 -19.45
CA THR A 25 -90.41 43.62 -19.17
C THR A 25 -89.18 44.52 -19.31
N GLU A 26 -89.19 45.45 -20.26
CA GLU A 26 -88.17 46.52 -20.38
C GLU A 26 -88.68 47.84 -19.77
N TYR A 27 -89.97 48.13 -19.91
CA TYR A 27 -90.61 49.31 -19.32
C TYR A 27 -91.90 48.91 -18.62
N PHE A 28 -91.96 49.05 -17.30
CA PHE A 28 -93.12 48.65 -16.53
C PHE A 28 -93.50 49.64 -15.44
N ALA A 29 -94.79 49.65 -15.11
CA ALA A 29 -95.34 50.47 -14.02
C ALA A 29 -95.92 49.60 -12.91
N LEU A 30 -95.57 49.89 -11.65
CA LEU A 30 -96.28 49.38 -10.48
C LEU A 30 -97.42 50.38 -10.17
N VAL A 31 -98.68 49.95 -10.34
CA VAL A 31 -99.87 50.82 -10.27
C VAL A 31 -100.83 50.32 -9.19
N GLY A 32 -101.38 51.23 -8.40
CA GLY A 32 -102.31 50.89 -7.31
C GLY A 32 -102.48 52.04 -6.31
N PRO A 33 -103.55 52.03 -5.49
CA PRO A 33 -103.82 53.09 -4.53
C PRO A 33 -102.68 53.22 -3.50
N THR A 34 -102.55 54.40 -2.90
CA THR A 34 -101.55 54.65 -1.86
C THR A 34 -101.72 53.65 -0.71
N GLY A 35 -100.62 53.00 -0.31
CA GLY A 35 -100.65 51.95 0.73
C GLY A 35 -101.07 50.55 0.26
N ALA A 36 -101.21 50.32 -1.06
CA ALA A 36 -101.50 49.01 -1.62
C ALA A 36 -100.32 48.02 -1.62
N GLY A 37 -99.09 48.49 -1.34
CA GLY A 37 -97.89 47.63 -1.29
C GLY A 37 -96.92 47.75 -2.47
N LYS A 38 -97.07 48.75 -3.35
CA LYS A 38 -96.20 48.96 -4.53
C LYS A 38 -94.71 49.02 -4.19
N SER A 39 -94.33 49.92 -3.28
CA SER A 39 -92.93 50.06 -2.85
C SER A 39 -92.45 48.84 -2.05
N THR A 40 -93.33 47.96 -1.56
CA THR A 40 -92.92 46.69 -0.92
C THR A 40 -92.28 45.73 -1.93
N ILE A 41 -92.61 45.82 -3.22
CA ILE A 41 -91.95 45.03 -4.28
C ILE A 41 -90.49 45.48 -4.44
N ILE A 42 -90.25 46.80 -4.48
CA ILE A 42 -88.88 47.36 -4.54
C ILE A 42 -88.12 47.08 -3.24
N ASP A 43 -88.78 47.23 -2.09
CA ASP A 43 -88.22 46.88 -0.78
C ASP A 43 -87.76 45.41 -0.78
N ALA A 44 -88.50 44.50 -1.41
CA ALA A 44 -88.14 43.09 -1.50
C ALA A 44 -86.91 42.84 -2.38
N ILE A 45 -86.73 43.58 -3.48
CA ILE A 45 -85.51 43.54 -4.31
C ILE A 45 -84.29 43.97 -3.48
N CYS A 46 -84.38 45.12 -2.79
CA CYS A 46 -83.34 45.63 -1.91
C CYS A 46 -83.03 44.64 -0.77
N PHE A 47 -84.08 44.07 -0.17
CA PHE A 47 -83.95 43.09 0.90
C PHE A 47 -83.26 41.82 0.42
N ALA A 48 -83.63 41.30 -0.76
CA ALA A 48 -83.04 40.10 -1.31
C ALA A 48 -81.52 40.27 -1.48
N LEU A 49 -81.08 41.37 -2.12
CA LEU A 49 -79.67 41.64 -2.36
C LEU A 49 -78.90 41.97 -1.07
N TYR A 50 -79.38 42.93 -0.28
CA TYR A 50 -78.58 43.56 0.78
C TYR A 50 -79.04 43.22 2.20
N GLY A 51 -80.19 42.57 2.37
CA GLY A 51 -80.74 42.21 3.68
C GLY A 51 -81.41 43.37 4.43
N THR A 52 -81.57 44.51 3.76
CA THR A 52 -82.14 45.75 4.32
C THR A 52 -82.94 46.48 3.25
N VAL A 53 -83.83 47.38 3.67
CA VAL A 53 -84.67 48.18 2.75
C VAL A 53 -84.58 49.67 3.08
N PRO A 54 -84.76 50.57 2.09
CA PRO A 54 -84.58 52.01 2.30
C PRO A 54 -85.50 52.60 3.37
N ARG A 55 -86.74 52.09 3.45
CA ARG A 55 -87.82 52.65 4.29
C ARG A 55 -87.74 52.33 5.78
N TRP A 56 -86.88 51.39 6.20
CA TRP A 56 -86.77 51.01 7.63
C TRP A 56 -85.86 51.96 8.44
N GLY A 57 -85.28 52.98 7.81
CA GLY A 57 -84.56 54.08 8.47
C GLY A 57 -83.18 53.73 9.02
N ARG A 58 -82.91 52.46 9.34
CA ARG A 58 -81.59 51.93 9.70
C ARG A 58 -81.26 50.71 8.84
N GLU A 59 -80.01 50.59 8.44
CA GLU A 59 -79.52 49.37 7.80
C GLU A 59 -79.68 48.16 8.72
N ASN A 60 -80.00 47.00 8.14
CA ASN A 60 -80.24 45.73 8.82
C ASN A 60 -81.50 45.67 9.71
N ALA A 61 -82.40 46.66 9.63
CA ALA A 61 -83.59 46.73 10.48
C ALA A 61 -84.76 45.83 10.00
N VAL A 62 -84.67 44.52 10.20
CA VAL A 62 -85.67 43.55 9.66
C VAL A 62 -86.99 43.43 10.44
N ALA A 63 -87.20 44.23 11.48
CA ALA A 63 -88.34 44.12 12.39
C ALA A 63 -89.71 44.24 11.68
N HIS A 64 -89.76 44.99 10.58
CA HIS A 64 -90.97 45.27 9.82
C HIS A 64 -91.17 44.32 8.61
N ALA A 65 -90.30 43.34 8.45
CA ALA A 65 -90.32 42.45 7.30
C ALA A 65 -91.47 41.42 7.33
N LEU A 66 -91.93 41.01 8.53
CA LEU A 66 -93.05 40.09 8.73
C LEU A 66 -94.24 40.78 9.39
N ALA A 67 -95.47 40.39 9.00
CA ALA A 67 -96.68 40.77 9.73
C ALA A 67 -96.61 40.37 11.21
N PRO A 68 -97.30 41.07 12.12
CA PRO A 68 -97.44 40.62 13.51
C PRO A 68 -98.01 39.20 13.65
N SER A 69 -98.89 38.78 12.75
CA SER A 69 -99.55 37.47 12.73
C SER A 69 -98.76 36.34 12.06
N VAL A 70 -97.58 36.63 11.50
CA VAL A 70 -96.79 35.69 10.70
C VAL A 70 -95.54 35.26 11.45
N ALA A 71 -95.27 33.96 11.47
CA ALA A 71 -94.11 33.36 12.14
C ALA A 71 -92.87 33.25 11.25
N ALA A 72 -93.01 33.11 9.93
CA ALA A 72 -91.89 33.00 8.99
C ALA A 72 -92.26 33.54 7.60
N GLY A 73 -91.26 33.92 6.81
CA GLY A 73 -91.43 34.36 5.43
C GLY A 73 -90.14 34.23 4.64
N LYS A 74 -90.21 34.39 3.32
CA LYS A 74 -89.09 34.23 2.39
C LYS A 74 -89.15 35.28 1.30
N VAL A 75 -88.00 35.83 0.93
CA VAL A 75 -87.85 36.63 -0.30
C VAL A 75 -86.75 35.99 -1.13
N ALA A 76 -87.03 35.71 -2.39
CA ALA A 76 -86.05 35.18 -3.31
C ALA A 76 -86.12 35.94 -4.64
N MET A 77 -84.97 36.15 -5.27
CA MET A 77 -84.87 36.88 -6.52
C MET A 77 -83.85 36.22 -7.45
N VAL A 78 -84.17 36.21 -8.74
CA VAL A 78 -83.23 35.88 -9.81
C VAL A 78 -82.93 37.14 -10.60
N PHE A 79 -81.66 37.36 -10.91
CA PHE A 79 -81.22 38.53 -11.66
C PHE A 79 -79.99 38.22 -12.52
N ASP A 80 -79.82 38.97 -13.59
CA ASP A 80 -78.62 38.92 -14.43
C ASP A 80 -77.69 40.10 -14.11
N SER A 81 -76.38 39.87 -14.05
CA SER A 81 -75.35 40.90 -13.85
C SER A 81 -74.07 40.52 -14.61
N ASP A 82 -73.51 41.45 -15.39
CA ASP A 82 -72.31 41.23 -16.23
C ASP A 82 -72.36 39.93 -17.06
N GLY A 83 -73.52 39.66 -17.68
CA GLY A 83 -73.75 38.48 -18.52
C GLY A 83 -73.91 37.14 -17.79
N ARG A 84 -74.00 37.14 -16.45
CA ARG A 84 -74.20 35.93 -15.63
C ARG A 84 -75.50 36.00 -14.85
N ARG A 85 -76.09 34.83 -14.57
CA ARG A 85 -77.35 34.71 -13.82
C ARG A 85 -77.10 34.32 -12.36
N TYR A 86 -77.79 35.01 -11.46
CA TYR A 86 -77.64 34.83 -10.02
C TYR A 86 -78.99 34.63 -9.34
N GLY A 87 -79.01 33.79 -8.31
CA GLY A 87 -80.14 33.57 -7.42
C GLY A 87 -79.80 33.99 -6.01
N VAL A 88 -80.60 34.88 -5.43
CA VAL A 88 -80.46 35.28 -4.03
C VAL A 88 -81.73 34.97 -3.27
N ALA A 89 -81.62 34.36 -2.09
CA ALA A 89 -82.75 34.02 -1.25
C ALA A 89 -82.47 34.34 0.22
N ARG A 90 -83.44 34.95 0.90
CA ARG A 90 -83.40 35.24 2.33
C ARG A 90 -84.69 34.78 2.99
N SER A 91 -84.57 33.97 4.04
CA SER A 91 -85.70 33.55 4.88
C SER A 91 -85.66 34.27 6.21
N MET A 92 -86.83 34.59 6.76
CA MET A 92 -86.97 35.30 8.03
C MET A 92 -87.87 34.50 8.96
N VAL A 93 -87.59 34.58 10.25
CA VAL A 93 -88.41 33.96 11.30
C VAL A 93 -88.62 34.93 12.45
N ARG A 94 -89.77 34.79 13.10
CA ARG A 94 -90.07 35.44 14.37
C ARG A 94 -89.64 34.52 15.51
N ASP A 95 -88.74 34.99 16.36
CA ASP A 95 -88.29 34.24 17.52
C ASP A 95 -89.39 34.17 18.61
N ALA A 96 -89.17 33.35 19.63
CA ALA A 96 -90.11 33.16 20.74
C ALA A 96 -90.36 34.45 21.56
N LYS A 97 -89.52 35.49 21.41
CA LYS A 97 -89.67 36.82 22.05
C LYS A 97 -90.39 37.82 21.14
N GLY A 98 -90.83 37.39 19.95
CA GLY A 98 -91.54 38.22 19.00
C GLY A 98 -90.64 39.04 18.06
N ALA A 99 -89.32 38.91 18.11
CA ALA A 99 -88.40 39.65 17.23
C ALA A 99 -88.17 38.92 15.90
N VAL A 100 -88.20 39.66 14.80
CA VAL A 100 -87.95 39.12 13.44
C VAL A 100 -86.44 39.10 13.20
N ARG A 101 -85.91 38.00 12.64
CA ARG A 101 -84.51 37.87 12.23
C ARG A 101 -84.41 37.12 10.90
N THR A 102 -83.35 37.36 10.14
CA THR A 102 -82.99 36.53 8.98
C THR A 102 -82.49 35.18 9.48
N LYS A 103 -83.12 34.09 9.05
CA LYS A 103 -82.77 32.71 9.42
C LYS A 103 -81.69 32.14 8.50
N GLU A 104 -81.91 32.24 7.19
CA GLU A 104 -80.98 31.78 6.16
C GLU A 104 -80.86 32.86 5.07
N ALA A 105 -79.66 32.99 4.52
CA ALA A 105 -79.39 33.79 3.33
C ALA A 105 -78.45 33.00 2.43
N ARG A 106 -78.70 32.99 1.12
CA ARG A 106 -77.89 32.29 0.12
C ARG A 106 -77.80 33.10 -1.17
N LEU A 107 -76.64 33.06 -1.80
CA LEU A 107 -76.38 33.59 -3.14
C LEU A 107 -75.68 32.51 -3.98
N ASP A 108 -76.24 32.24 -5.15
CA ASP A 108 -75.76 31.22 -6.09
C ASP A 108 -75.59 31.81 -7.50
N GLU A 109 -74.65 31.25 -8.26
CA GLU A 109 -74.62 31.39 -9.72
C GLU A 109 -75.53 30.29 -10.30
N LEU A 110 -76.45 30.69 -11.16
CA LEU A 110 -77.46 29.81 -11.76
C LEU A 110 -77.19 29.61 -13.25
N ASP A 111 -77.69 28.51 -13.82
CA ASP A 111 -77.60 28.26 -15.25
C ASP A 111 -78.54 29.22 -16.02
N PRO A 112 -78.02 30.11 -16.90
CA PRO A 112 -78.86 31.00 -17.67
C PRO A 112 -79.79 30.27 -18.67
N ALA A 113 -79.51 29.01 -19.01
CA ALA A 113 -80.33 28.19 -19.90
C ALA A 113 -81.54 27.52 -19.20
N ALA A 114 -81.59 27.54 -17.86
CA ALA A 114 -82.66 26.92 -17.11
C ALA A 114 -83.99 27.70 -17.23
N PRO A 115 -85.15 27.01 -17.36
CA PRO A 115 -86.47 27.64 -17.27
C PRO A 115 -86.67 28.39 -15.95
N LEU A 116 -87.29 29.59 -16.00
CA LEU A 116 -87.45 30.48 -14.83
C LEU A 116 -88.28 29.87 -13.69
N ASP A 117 -89.16 28.90 -13.97
CA ASP A 117 -89.98 28.21 -12.97
C ASP A 117 -89.18 27.20 -12.11
N GLN A 118 -88.02 26.75 -12.59
CA GLN A 118 -87.15 25.78 -11.90
C GLN A 118 -85.73 26.33 -11.65
N VAL A 119 -85.50 27.60 -11.97
CA VAL A 119 -84.16 28.22 -12.03
C VAL A 119 -83.41 28.21 -10.69
N PHE A 120 -84.11 28.24 -9.55
CA PHE A 120 -83.47 28.19 -8.22
C PHE A 120 -82.83 26.82 -7.91
N ASP A 121 -83.23 25.76 -8.61
CA ASP A 121 -82.65 24.41 -8.47
C ASP A 121 -81.47 24.19 -9.43
N ALA A 122 -81.32 25.04 -10.45
CA ALA A 122 -80.27 24.98 -11.48
C ALA A 122 -78.98 25.72 -11.06
N VAL A 123 -78.44 25.38 -9.89
CA VAL A 123 -77.24 26.00 -9.33
C VAL A 123 -75.98 25.50 -10.05
N VAL A 124 -75.23 26.42 -10.65
CA VAL A 124 -73.89 26.16 -11.23
C VAL A 124 -72.85 26.09 -10.12
N ARG A 125 -72.84 27.07 -9.21
CA ARG A 125 -72.00 27.07 -8.01
C ARG A 125 -72.57 27.95 -6.89
N PRO A 126 -72.40 27.56 -5.63
CA PRO A 126 -72.67 28.44 -4.50
C PRO A 126 -71.63 29.57 -4.43
N ILE A 127 -72.08 30.79 -4.15
CA ILE A 127 -71.21 31.97 -4.02
C ILE A 127 -71.04 32.34 -2.55
N ALA A 128 -72.14 32.45 -1.81
CA ALA A 128 -72.11 32.84 -0.40
C ALA A 128 -73.33 32.34 0.38
N GLU A 129 -73.13 32.19 1.69
CA GLU A 129 -74.17 31.85 2.67
C GLU A 129 -74.03 32.72 3.92
N GLY A 130 -75.14 32.94 4.63
CA GLY A 130 -75.18 33.69 5.89
C GLY A 130 -74.78 35.16 5.74
N GLU A 131 -73.85 35.63 6.58
CA GLU A 131 -73.43 37.04 6.63
C GLU A 131 -72.62 37.47 5.39
N ASN A 132 -71.98 36.53 4.68
CA ASN A 132 -71.18 36.79 3.49
C ASN A 132 -72.00 37.08 2.23
N VAL A 133 -73.32 36.83 2.27
CA VAL A 133 -74.21 37.08 1.13
C VAL A 133 -74.25 38.55 0.75
N THR A 134 -74.24 39.46 1.73
CA THR A 134 -74.28 40.90 1.43
C THR A 134 -72.98 41.40 0.79
N PRO A 135 -71.76 41.10 1.30
CA PRO A 135 -70.51 41.43 0.63
C PRO A 135 -70.37 40.85 -0.78
N GLU A 136 -70.74 39.59 -0.99
CA GLU A 136 -70.67 38.97 -2.32
C GLU A 136 -71.74 39.52 -3.27
N ALA A 137 -72.94 39.84 -2.76
CA ALA A 137 -73.94 40.54 -3.55
C ALA A 137 -73.43 41.91 -4.00
N GLN A 138 -72.76 42.68 -3.12
CA GLN A 138 -72.11 43.94 -3.49
C GLN A 138 -71.05 43.77 -4.58
N ARG A 139 -70.23 42.71 -4.48
CA ARG A 139 -69.22 42.38 -5.49
C ARG A 139 -69.84 42.01 -6.83
N VAL A 140 -70.93 41.23 -6.83
CA VAL A 140 -71.63 40.76 -8.03
C VAL A 140 -72.44 41.88 -8.71
N THR A 141 -73.05 42.77 -7.93
CA THR A 141 -73.77 43.93 -8.48
C THR A 141 -72.87 45.12 -8.77
N GLY A 142 -71.62 45.11 -8.30
CA GLY A 142 -70.65 46.20 -8.44
C GLY A 142 -70.95 47.42 -7.57
N LEU A 143 -71.94 47.34 -6.67
CA LEU A 143 -72.39 48.47 -5.87
C LEU A 143 -72.64 48.12 -4.41
N GLU A 144 -72.10 48.95 -3.52
CA GLU A 144 -72.52 49.00 -2.11
C GLU A 144 -74.01 49.39 -1.99
N TYR A 145 -74.63 48.98 -0.89
CA TYR A 145 -76.07 49.21 -0.64
C TYR A 145 -76.46 50.69 -0.75
N ARG A 146 -75.69 51.59 -0.10
CA ARG A 146 -75.93 53.04 -0.15
C ARG A 146 -75.97 53.60 -1.56
N PHE A 147 -75.07 53.10 -2.43
CA PHE A 147 -74.96 53.55 -3.81
C PHE A 147 -76.02 52.89 -4.69
N PHE A 148 -76.37 51.63 -4.42
CA PHE A 148 -77.50 50.98 -5.07
C PHE A 148 -78.81 51.74 -4.86
N THR A 149 -79.04 52.27 -3.65
CA THR A 149 -80.21 53.13 -3.33
C THR A 149 -80.09 54.58 -3.80
N GLN A 150 -78.98 54.94 -4.45
CA GLN A 150 -78.78 56.26 -5.07
C GLN A 150 -78.79 56.17 -6.61
N CYS A 151 -78.43 55.03 -7.18
CA CYS A 151 -78.21 54.86 -8.62
C CYS A 151 -79.23 53.95 -9.29
N VAL A 152 -79.71 52.91 -8.59
CA VAL A 152 -80.57 51.85 -9.16
C VAL A 152 -81.99 51.98 -8.64
N VAL A 153 -82.15 52.09 -7.32
CA VAL A 153 -83.45 52.33 -6.69
C VAL A 153 -83.46 53.77 -6.21
N LEU A 154 -84.38 54.58 -6.70
CA LEU A 154 -84.57 55.95 -6.23
C LEU A 154 -85.81 56.02 -5.32
N PRO A 155 -85.64 55.91 -3.99
CA PRO A 155 -86.76 55.90 -3.05
C PRO A 155 -87.35 57.30 -2.83
N GLN A 156 -88.64 57.32 -2.47
CA GLN A 156 -89.38 58.55 -2.21
C GLN A 156 -88.63 59.50 -1.24
N GLY A 157 -88.44 60.76 -1.67
CA GLY A 157 -87.83 61.82 -0.86
C GLY A 157 -86.30 61.82 -0.76
N ARG A 158 -85.60 60.92 -1.47
CA ARG A 158 -84.11 60.85 -1.48
C ARG A 158 -83.48 61.01 -2.87
N PHE A 159 -84.26 61.43 -3.86
CA PHE A 159 -83.84 61.61 -5.25
C PHE A 159 -82.61 62.53 -5.41
N ALA A 160 -82.43 63.52 -4.55
CA ALA A 160 -81.36 64.52 -4.66
C ALA A 160 -80.04 64.16 -3.94
N GLU A 161 -79.95 62.98 -3.30
CA GLU A 161 -78.77 62.64 -2.48
C GLU A 161 -77.47 62.67 -3.29
N PHE A 162 -77.47 62.14 -4.51
CA PHE A 162 -76.27 62.16 -5.37
C PHE A 162 -75.91 63.57 -5.85
N LEU A 163 -76.92 64.39 -6.18
CA LEU A 163 -76.76 65.78 -6.58
C LEU A 163 -76.16 66.66 -5.47
N HIS A 164 -76.33 66.25 -4.21
CA HIS A 164 -75.88 66.98 -3.03
C HIS A 164 -74.68 66.35 -2.31
N ALA A 165 -74.23 65.17 -2.75
CA ALA A 165 -73.11 64.43 -2.19
C ALA A 165 -71.80 65.23 -2.25
N ALA A 166 -70.96 65.07 -1.22
CA ALA A 166 -69.67 65.76 -1.18
C ALA A 166 -68.75 65.28 -2.32
N PRO A 167 -67.81 66.10 -2.82
CA PRO A 167 -66.88 65.69 -3.88
C PRO A 167 -66.17 64.35 -3.63
N ARG A 168 -65.78 64.09 -2.38
CA ARG A 168 -65.14 62.83 -1.98
C ARG A 168 -66.09 61.63 -2.07
N GLU A 169 -67.34 61.78 -1.66
CA GLU A 169 -68.34 60.70 -1.73
C GLU A 169 -68.70 60.37 -3.18
N ARG A 170 -68.77 61.39 -4.05
CA ARG A 170 -68.93 61.21 -5.50
C ARG A 170 -67.72 60.53 -6.11
N GLN A 171 -66.51 60.90 -5.67
CA GLN A 171 -65.29 60.25 -6.12
C GLN A 171 -65.24 58.77 -5.71
N ASP A 172 -65.58 58.45 -4.46
CA ASP A 172 -65.61 57.06 -3.97
C ASP A 172 -66.60 56.20 -4.78
N LEU A 173 -67.77 56.75 -5.15
CA LEU A 173 -68.72 56.09 -6.04
C LEU A 173 -68.12 55.84 -7.43
N LEU A 174 -67.48 56.86 -8.03
CA LEU A 174 -66.88 56.73 -9.37
C LEU A 174 -65.71 55.73 -9.38
N VAL A 175 -64.91 55.65 -8.30
CA VAL A 175 -63.86 54.64 -8.15
C VAL A 175 -64.45 53.22 -8.21
N GLN A 176 -65.59 52.99 -7.55
CA GLN A 176 -66.27 51.69 -7.54
C GLN A 176 -66.88 51.36 -8.91
N LEU A 177 -67.49 52.34 -9.58
CA LEU A 177 -68.09 52.14 -10.90
C LEU A 177 -67.06 51.89 -12.01
N LEU A 178 -65.87 52.50 -11.89
CA LEU A 178 -64.80 52.41 -12.89
C LEU A 178 -63.79 51.28 -12.65
N ASP A 179 -63.94 50.48 -11.58
CA ASP A 179 -62.98 49.45 -11.15
C ASP A 179 -61.53 49.98 -11.07
N ALA A 180 -61.37 51.21 -10.57
CA ALA A 180 -60.06 51.88 -10.56
C ALA A 180 -59.07 51.29 -9.53
N ASP A 181 -59.48 50.28 -8.76
CA ASP A 181 -58.65 49.54 -7.80
C ASP A 181 -57.47 48.78 -8.45
N VAL A 182 -57.54 48.57 -9.77
CA VAL A 182 -56.51 47.89 -10.56
C VAL A 182 -55.18 48.63 -10.51
N TYR A 183 -55.20 49.96 -10.46
CA TYR A 183 -54.00 50.78 -10.43
C TYR A 183 -53.26 50.67 -9.10
N GLU A 184 -54.00 50.55 -7.99
CA GLU A 184 -53.42 50.27 -6.68
C GLU A 184 -52.77 48.88 -6.64
N ARG A 185 -53.38 47.86 -7.29
CA ARG A 185 -52.77 46.52 -7.43
C ARG A 185 -51.48 46.57 -8.26
N ILE A 186 -51.48 47.30 -9.38
CA ILE A 186 -50.28 47.49 -10.22
C ILE A 186 -49.16 48.16 -9.40
N ARG A 187 -49.49 49.20 -8.63
CA ARG A 187 -48.54 49.89 -7.75
C ARG A 187 -47.89 48.93 -6.74
N GLN A 188 -48.68 48.06 -6.12
CA GLN A 188 -48.17 47.09 -5.15
C GLN A 188 -47.28 46.04 -5.83
N SER A 189 -47.60 45.59 -7.05
CA SER A 189 -46.74 44.70 -7.83
C SER A 189 -45.40 45.35 -8.16
N ALA A 190 -45.43 46.58 -8.68
CA ALA A 190 -44.24 47.35 -9.03
C ALA A 190 -43.31 47.52 -7.81
N ALA A 191 -43.85 47.82 -6.62
CA ALA A 191 -43.05 47.92 -5.41
C ALA A 191 -42.38 46.59 -5.00
N ARG A 192 -43.05 45.44 -5.20
CA ARG A 192 -42.47 44.12 -4.94
C ARG A 192 -41.38 43.78 -5.95
N GLU A 193 -41.59 44.10 -7.22
CA GLU A 193 -40.62 43.91 -8.29
C GLU A 193 -39.37 44.77 -8.09
N GLU A 194 -39.52 46.02 -7.64
CA GLU A 194 -38.40 46.89 -7.27
C GLU A 194 -37.50 46.23 -6.20
N GLU A 195 -38.11 45.75 -5.12
CA GLU A 195 -37.37 45.16 -4.00
C GLU A 195 -36.66 43.86 -4.41
N ALA A 196 -37.33 43.00 -5.18
CA ALA A 196 -36.74 41.77 -5.70
C ALA A 196 -35.55 42.06 -6.64
N ALA A 197 -35.68 43.05 -7.53
CA ALA A 197 -34.62 43.45 -8.44
C ALA A 197 -33.42 44.05 -7.69
N LYS A 198 -33.64 44.87 -6.64
CA LYS A 198 -32.57 45.39 -5.78
C LYS A 198 -31.80 44.28 -5.06
N GLN A 199 -32.50 43.30 -4.50
CA GLN A 199 -31.87 42.16 -3.81
C GLN A 199 -31.03 41.33 -4.78
N ALA A 200 -31.55 41.05 -5.98
CA ALA A 200 -30.82 40.33 -7.03
C ALA A 200 -29.58 41.10 -7.49
N ALA A 201 -29.68 42.43 -7.71
CA ALA A 201 -28.56 43.28 -8.05
C ALA A 201 -27.50 43.28 -6.95
N SER A 202 -27.90 43.36 -5.67
CA SER A 202 -26.98 43.30 -4.53
C SER A 202 -26.23 41.98 -4.48
N PHE A 203 -26.94 40.85 -4.60
CA PHE A 203 -26.31 39.53 -4.60
C PHE A 203 -25.31 39.37 -5.75
N ALA A 204 -25.67 39.79 -6.97
CA ALA A 204 -24.75 39.75 -8.11
C ALA A 204 -23.52 40.64 -7.88
N ARG A 205 -23.69 41.81 -7.25
CA ARG A 205 -22.61 42.74 -6.91
C ARG A 205 -21.65 42.14 -5.86
N ASP A 206 -22.18 41.45 -4.86
CA ASP A 206 -21.36 40.77 -3.84
C ASP A 206 -20.55 39.61 -4.43
N GLN A 207 -21.11 38.88 -5.40
CA GLN A 207 -20.36 37.85 -6.13
C GLN A 207 -19.28 38.47 -7.03
N LEU A 208 -19.58 39.59 -7.69
CA LEU A 208 -18.62 40.32 -8.52
C LEU A 208 -17.44 40.83 -7.69
N ALA A 209 -17.67 41.34 -6.48
CA ALA A 209 -16.62 41.84 -5.59
C ALA A 209 -15.56 40.76 -5.25
N LYS A 210 -15.97 39.48 -5.15
CA LYS A 210 -15.06 38.34 -4.92
C LYS A 210 -14.12 38.07 -6.09
N LEU A 211 -14.44 38.55 -7.29
CA LEU A 211 -13.67 38.38 -8.52
C LEU A 211 -12.83 39.63 -8.87
N SER A 212 -12.65 40.55 -7.92
CA SER A 212 -11.93 41.81 -8.14
C SER A 212 -10.48 41.66 -8.60
N GLY A 213 -9.85 40.51 -8.33
CA GLY A 213 -8.50 40.19 -8.82
C GLY A 213 -8.44 39.76 -10.29
N ALA A 214 -9.58 39.48 -10.93
CA ALA A 214 -9.65 39.05 -12.33
C ALA A 214 -9.61 40.26 -13.28
N THR A 215 -8.45 40.90 -13.38
CA THR A 215 -8.25 42.10 -14.21
C THR A 215 -7.58 41.78 -15.55
N ASP A 216 -7.71 42.69 -16.53
CA ASP A 216 -6.94 42.64 -17.78
C ASP A 216 -5.43 42.62 -17.53
N GLU A 217 -4.97 43.35 -16.52
CA GLU A 217 -3.56 43.45 -16.16
C GLU A 217 -3.02 42.13 -15.62
N ALA A 218 -3.75 41.48 -14.70
CA ALA A 218 -3.38 40.18 -14.16
C ALA A 218 -3.36 39.08 -15.24
N GLU A 219 -4.28 39.13 -16.21
CA GLU A 219 -4.28 38.19 -17.34
C GLU A 219 -3.05 38.39 -18.23
N ARG A 220 -2.70 39.64 -18.54
CA ARG A 220 -1.50 39.96 -19.33
C ARG A 220 -0.23 39.52 -18.62
N GLU A 221 -0.09 39.78 -17.32
CA GLU A 221 1.07 39.38 -16.53
C GLU A 221 1.26 37.86 -16.53
N LEU A 222 0.18 37.08 -16.33
CA LEU A 222 0.23 35.62 -16.39
C LEU A 222 0.54 35.11 -17.81
N ALA A 223 -0.02 35.73 -18.84
CA ALA A 223 0.24 35.37 -20.22
C ALA A 223 1.71 35.62 -20.62
N ASP A 224 2.26 36.77 -20.22
CA ASP A 224 3.67 37.12 -20.45
C ASP A 224 4.61 36.17 -19.69
N ARG A 225 4.27 35.83 -18.44
CA ARG A 225 5.01 34.83 -17.65
C ARG A 225 4.98 33.46 -18.31
N LEU A 226 3.82 32.99 -18.77
CA LEU A 226 3.69 31.72 -19.48
C LEU A 226 4.52 31.71 -20.76
N ALA A 227 4.49 32.81 -21.53
CA ALA A 227 5.30 32.94 -22.74
C ALA A 227 6.81 32.89 -22.43
N ALA A 228 7.25 33.54 -21.35
CA ALA A 228 8.64 33.47 -20.89
C ALA A 228 9.04 32.04 -20.46
N LEU A 229 8.18 31.34 -19.72
CA LEU A 229 8.43 29.95 -19.30
C LEU A 229 8.45 28.97 -20.48
N ARG A 230 7.61 29.16 -21.51
CA ARG A 230 7.65 28.36 -22.74
C ARG A 230 8.98 28.57 -23.49
N ARG A 231 9.42 29.82 -23.66
CA ARG A 231 10.74 30.13 -24.25
C ARG A 231 11.89 29.50 -23.45
N LEU A 232 11.81 29.51 -22.13
CA LEU A 232 12.78 28.83 -21.27
C LEU A 232 12.77 27.31 -21.53
N SER A 233 11.60 26.69 -21.59
CA SER A 233 11.44 25.26 -21.87
C SER A 233 12.02 24.86 -23.23
N ASP A 234 11.89 25.70 -24.25
CA ASP A 234 12.42 25.43 -25.59
C ASP A 234 13.95 25.52 -25.63
N THR A 235 14.54 26.36 -24.77
CA THR A 235 15.97 26.68 -24.79
C THR A 235 16.78 25.94 -23.72
N ILE A 236 16.13 25.26 -22.76
CA ILE A 236 16.82 24.51 -21.71
C ILE A 236 17.36 23.17 -22.20
N GLY A 237 16.82 22.61 -23.30
CA GLY A 237 17.21 21.29 -23.81
C GLY A 237 18.71 21.13 -24.01
N SER A 238 19.37 22.11 -24.62
CA SER A 238 20.83 22.10 -24.82
C SER A 238 21.62 22.16 -23.51
N ASP A 239 21.13 22.88 -22.51
CA ASP A 239 21.78 22.96 -21.19
C ASP A 239 21.63 21.62 -20.45
N LEU A 240 20.47 20.95 -20.56
CA LEU A 240 20.26 19.61 -19.97
C LEU A 240 21.17 18.55 -20.62
N ASP A 241 21.30 18.59 -21.94
CA ASP A 241 22.17 17.66 -22.67
C ASP A 241 23.66 17.91 -22.35
N LEU A 242 24.05 19.17 -22.16
CA LEU A 242 25.38 19.50 -21.66
C LEU A 242 25.64 18.87 -20.28
N LEU A 243 24.71 19.03 -19.33
CA LEU A 243 24.85 18.43 -17.99
C LEU A 243 24.94 16.90 -18.05
N ARG A 244 24.14 16.23 -18.89
CA ARG A 244 24.23 14.78 -19.13
C ARG A 244 25.62 14.39 -19.66
N SER A 245 26.14 15.14 -20.64
CA SER A 245 27.50 14.92 -21.15
C SER A 245 28.56 15.09 -20.06
N ARG A 246 28.41 16.06 -19.15
CA ARG A 246 29.33 16.24 -18.01
C ARG A 246 29.27 15.08 -17.02
N GLU A 247 28.08 14.58 -16.72
CA GLU A 247 27.91 13.39 -15.87
C GLU A 247 28.56 12.15 -16.51
N ASP A 248 28.47 12.01 -17.84
CA ASP A 248 29.13 10.94 -18.60
C ASP A 248 30.66 11.07 -18.58
N ASP A 249 31.19 12.29 -18.72
CA ASP A 249 32.62 12.58 -18.63
C ASP A 249 33.18 12.19 -17.25
N ILE A 250 32.46 12.50 -16.18
CA ILE A 250 32.82 12.11 -14.81
C ILE A 250 32.87 10.58 -14.68
N ARG A 251 31.83 9.86 -15.17
CA ARG A 251 31.81 8.39 -15.10
C ARG A 251 32.98 7.77 -15.85
N ARG A 252 33.32 8.28 -17.05
CA ARG A 252 34.50 7.83 -17.81
C ARG A 252 35.79 8.09 -17.03
N ALA A 253 35.98 9.31 -16.51
CA ALA A 253 37.18 9.67 -15.74
C ALA A 253 37.34 8.80 -14.48
N GLU A 254 36.24 8.45 -13.80
CA GLU A 254 36.27 7.55 -12.63
C GLU A 254 36.72 6.12 -13.00
N GLN A 255 36.21 5.58 -14.12
CA GLN A 255 36.61 4.26 -14.62
C GLN A 255 38.09 4.23 -15.00
N GLU A 256 38.56 5.25 -15.74
CA GLU A 256 39.98 5.38 -16.11
C GLU A 256 40.89 5.49 -14.89
N ARG A 257 40.50 6.31 -13.90
CA ARG A 257 41.22 6.44 -12.62
C ARG A 257 41.29 5.10 -11.88
N ALA A 258 40.16 4.38 -11.80
CA ALA A 258 40.08 3.08 -11.12
C ALA A 258 41.01 2.04 -11.76
N ALA A 259 41.04 1.96 -13.08
CA ALA A 259 41.93 1.05 -13.81
C ALA A 259 43.42 1.32 -13.52
N VAL A 260 43.83 2.59 -13.49
CA VAL A 260 45.22 2.96 -13.15
C VAL A 260 45.54 2.66 -11.68
N ALA A 261 44.59 2.91 -10.77
CA ALA A 261 44.75 2.61 -9.35
C ALA A 261 44.92 1.10 -9.07
N GLU A 262 44.13 0.26 -9.74
CA GLU A 262 44.24 -1.20 -9.66
C GLU A 262 45.60 -1.68 -10.14
N ARG A 263 46.07 -1.21 -11.30
CA ARG A 263 47.40 -1.55 -11.82
C ARG A 263 48.51 -1.17 -10.85
N ARG A 264 48.44 0.02 -10.24
CA ARG A 264 49.41 0.45 -9.22
C ARG A 264 49.42 -0.50 -8.02
N SER A 265 48.25 -0.99 -7.59
CA SER A 265 48.15 -1.97 -6.49
C SER A 265 48.86 -3.29 -6.83
N VAL A 266 48.63 -3.82 -8.04
CA VAL A 266 49.30 -5.04 -8.52
C VAL A 266 50.82 -4.86 -8.53
N LEU A 267 51.33 -3.77 -9.11
CA LEU A 267 52.76 -3.45 -9.12
C LEU A 267 53.33 -3.33 -7.69
N ALA A 268 52.60 -2.70 -6.78
CA ALA A 268 53.04 -2.52 -5.40
C ALA A 268 53.16 -3.84 -4.62
N SER A 269 52.44 -4.90 -5.01
CA SER A 269 52.48 -6.22 -4.35
C SER A 269 53.68 -7.10 -4.76
N LEU A 270 54.31 -6.81 -5.90
CA LEU A 270 55.40 -7.63 -6.43
C LEU A 270 56.68 -7.51 -5.59
N ARG A 271 57.21 -8.63 -5.09
CA ARG A 271 58.43 -8.71 -4.26
C ARG A 271 59.23 -9.97 -4.61
N MET A 272 60.57 -9.87 -4.60
CA MET A 272 61.46 -11.02 -4.76
C MET A 272 61.48 -11.87 -3.48
N PRO A 273 61.37 -13.22 -3.58
CA PRO A 273 61.51 -14.11 -2.44
C PRO A 273 62.90 -14.01 -1.78
N ALA A 274 62.96 -14.03 -0.45
CA ALA A 274 64.20 -13.80 0.31
C ALA A 274 65.31 -14.83 0.08
N ALA A 275 64.98 -16.04 -0.39
CA ALA A 275 65.95 -17.08 -0.67
C ALA A 275 66.73 -16.84 -1.98
N VAL A 276 66.13 -16.15 -2.96
CA VAL A 276 66.68 -16.01 -4.32
C VAL A 276 68.14 -15.53 -4.38
N PRO A 277 68.57 -14.50 -3.61
CA PRO A 277 69.95 -14.01 -3.69
C PRO A 277 71.04 -15.03 -3.31
N THR A 278 70.69 -16.07 -2.54
CA THR A 278 71.66 -17.07 -2.03
C THR A 278 71.47 -18.46 -2.62
N LEU A 279 70.40 -18.72 -3.40
CA LEU A 279 70.11 -20.05 -3.96
C LEU A 279 71.23 -20.56 -4.89
N ALA A 280 71.77 -19.70 -5.75
CA ALA A 280 72.82 -20.09 -6.70
C ALA A 280 74.14 -20.47 -5.99
N SER A 281 74.53 -19.72 -4.94
CA SER A 281 75.72 -20.03 -4.15
C SER A 281 75.52 -21.24 -3.25
N ALA A 282 74.32 -21.42 -2.67
CA ALA A 282 73.96 -22.59 -1.89
C ALA A 282 73.94 -23.88 -2.73
N GLY A 283 73.42 -23.82 -3.96
CA GLY A 283 73.39 -24.95 -4.89
C GLY A 283 74.80 -25.40 -5.33
N ARG A 284 75.67 -24.44 -5.69
CA ARG A 284 77.09 -24.75 -6.01
C ARG A 284 77.82 -25.37 -4.83
N ALA A 285 77.72 -24.78 -3.64
CA ALA A 285 78.38 -25.29 -2.45
C ALA A 285 77.92 -26.71 -2.07
N ALA A 286 76.63 -27.02 -2.23
CA ALA A 286 76.10 -28.35 -1.97
C ALA A 286 76.55 -29.39 -3.01
N THR A 287 76.65 -29.00 -4.28
CA THR A 287 77.12 -29.87 -5.38
C THR A 287 78.61 -30.20 -5.20
N GLU A 288 79.45 -29.19 -4.99
CA GLU A 288 80.89 -29.38 -4.71
C GLU A 288 81.11 -30.25 -3.47
N ALA A 289 80.28 -30.10 -2.43
CA ALA A 289 80.36 -30.95 -1.25
C ALA A 289 80.02 -32.42 -1.56
N ALA A 290 79.01 -32.66 -2.41
CA ALA A 290 78.64 -34.01 -2.84
C ALA A 290 79.73 -34.65 -3.71
N GLU A 291 80.35 -33.91 -4.62
CA GLU A 291 81.46 -34.41 -5.45
C GLU A 291 82.69 -34.79 -4.61
N ARG A 292 83.09 -33.92 -3.67
CA ARG A 292 84.22 -34.23 -2.76
C ARG A 292 83.95 -35.47 -1.92
N LEU A 293 82.74 -35.60 -1.36
CA LEU A 293 82.36 -36.75 -0.54
C LEU A 293 82.20 -38.04 -1.38
N ALA A 294 81.87 -37.93 -2.67
CA ALA A 294 81.81 -39.07 -3.56
C ALA A 294 83.20 -39.66 -3.80
N ALA A 295 84.21 -38.80 -4.06
CA ALA A 295 85.60 -39.22 -4.19
C ALA A 295 86.16 -39.82 -2.87
N GLU A 296 85.77 -39.28 -1.71
CA GLU A 296 86.12 -39.85 -0.40
C GLU A 296 85.54 -41.26 -0.23
N VAL A 297 84.26 -41.47 -0.59
CA VAL A 297 83.62 -42.79 -0.51
C VAL A 297 84.29 -43.81 -1.44
N GLU A 298 84.66 -43.43 -2.66
CA GLU A 298 85.36 -44.31 -3.60
C GLU A 298 86.70 -44.82 -3.04
N THR A 299 87.44 -43.94 -2.34
CA THR A 299 88.68 -44.33 -1.65
C THR A 299 88.41 -45.32 -0.53
N LEU A 300 87.39 -45.06 0.29
CA LEU A 300 87.00 -45.95 1.40
C LEU A 300 86.46 -47.31 0.92
N GLU A 301 85.88 -47.39 -0.27
CA GLU A 301 85.46 -48.65 -0.90
C GLU A 301 86.67 -49.49 -1.32
N ALA A 302 87.72 -48.86 -1.83
CA ALA A 302 88.98 -49.54 -2.14
C ALA A 302 89.66 -50.07 -0.87
N ASP A 303 89.70 -49.27 0.21
CA ASP A 303 90.29 -49.66 1.50
C ASP A 303 89.56 -50.87 2.15
N ASP A 304 88.21 -50.90 2.14
CA ASP A 304 87.43 -52.04 2.64
C ASP A 304 87.66 -53.30 1.81
N HIS A 305 87.81 -53.16 0.48
CA HIS A 305 88.08 -54.26 -0.42
C HIS A 305 89.48 -54.86 -0.18
N GLU A 306 90.52 -54.02 -0.10
CA GLU A 306 91.90 -54.45 0.15
C GLU A 306 92.02 -55.16 1.51
N ALA A 307 91.41 -54.61 2.56
CA ALA A 307 91.41 -55.22 3.89
C ALA A 307 90.68 -56.57 3.92
N TYR A 308 89.60 -56.72 3.14
CA TYR A 308 88.88 -57.98 3.02
C TYR A 308 89.66 -59.06 2.26
N GLU A 309 90.36 -58.71 1.18
CA GLU A 309 91.23 -59.63 0.46
C GLU A 309 92.40 -60.12 1.33
N ALA A 310 93.04 -59.21 2.06
CA ALA A 310 94.14 -59.53 2.97
C ALA A 310 93.72 -60.52 4.08
N LEU A 311 92.52 -60.35 4.64
CA LEU A 311 91.96 -61.28 5.61
C LEU A 311 91.67 -62.66 4.99
N THR A 312 91.13 -62.68 3.77
CA THR A 312 90.78 -63.92 3.06
C THR A 312 92.02 -64.75 2.72
N ALA A 313 93.13 -64.09 2.37
CA ALA A 313 94.41 -64.75 2.04
C ALA A 313 95.04 -65.53 3.22
N LEU A 314 94.71 -65.17 4.47
CA LEU A 314 95.28 -65.78 5.68
C LEU A 314 94.56 -67.06 6.13
N GLY A 315 93.41 -67.39 5.54
CA GLY A 315 92.68 -68.64 5.79
C GLY A 315 91.95 -68.72 7.13
N ASP A 316 91.42 -69.91 7.45
CA ASP A 316 90.61 -70.12 8.67
C ASP A 316 91.47 -70.35 9.92
N ARG A 317 91.05 -69.69 11.02
CA ARG A 317 91.66 -69.76 12.34
C ARG A 317 91.59 -71.16 12.97
N GLY A 318 90.65 -72.02 12.52
CA GLY A 318 90.40 -73.35 13.08
C GLY A 318 91.56 -74.33 12.89
N ALA A 319 92.15 -74.38 11.69
CA ALA A 319 93.20 -75.34 11.33
C ALA A 319 94.50 -75.20 12.16
N PRO A 320 95.12 -74.00 12.28
CA PRO A 320 96.35 -73.86 13.05
C PRO A 320 96.15 -74.10 14.56
N ARG A 321 94.96 -73.81 15.09
CA ARG A 321 94.61 -74.06 16.49
C ARG A 321 94.52 -75.56 16.82
N ALA A 322 93.98 -76.37 15.90
CA ALA A 322 93.88 -77.82 16.08
C ALA A 322 95.25 -78.51 16.05
N ALA A 323 96.17 -78.05 15.19
CA ALA A 323 97.52 -78.59 15.08
C ALA A 323 98.37 -78.34 16.34
N LEU A 324 98.22 -77.18 16.99
CA LEU A 324 98.91 -76.87 18.25
C LEU A 324 98.54 -77.86 19.37
N ALA A 325 97.26 -78.23 19.46
CA ALA A 325 96.77 -79.16 20.47
C ALA A 325 97.31 -80.60 20.28
N ALA A 326 97.58 -81.02 19.04
CA ALA A 326 98.13 -82.35 18.75
C ALA A 326 99.61 -82.49 19.16
N LEU A 327 100.40 -81.40 19.05
CA LEU A 327 101.79 -81.35 19.53
C LEU A 327 101.88 -81.57 21.04
N ASP A 328 101.02 -80.90 21.81
CA ASP A 328 100.98 -81.02 23.28
C ASP A 328 100.67 -82.43 23.78
N ALA A 329 99.92 -83.22 23.01
CA ALA A 329 99.59 -84.61 23.33
C ALA A 329 100.77 -85.56 23.07
N ARG A 330 101.53 -85.30 22.00
CA ARG A 330 102.67 -86.12 21.58
C ARG A 330 103.84 -86.05 22.57
N GLU A 331 104.14 -84.85 23.08
CA GLU A 331 105.21 -84.65 24.07
C GLU A 331 104.95 -85.43 25.37
N ARG A 332 103.69 -85.50 25.81
CA ARG A 332 103.30 -86.22 27.04
C ARG A 332 103.45 -87.74 26.91
N LEU A 333 102.89 -88.32 25.86
CA LEU A 333 102.92 -89.78 25.64
C LEU A 333 104.35 -90.31 25.43
N ALA A 334 105.22 -89.54 24.77
CA ALA A 334 106.60 -89.93 24.55
C ALA A 334 107.41 -90.09 25.86
N ALA A 335 107.17 -89.20 26.83
CA ALA A 335 107.85 -89.26 28.12
C ALA A 335 107.42 -90.46 28.97
N GLU A 336 106.16 -90.88 28.85
CA GLU A 336 105.58 -91.99 29.63
C GLU A 336 106.03 -93.36 29.10
N ALA A 337 106.02 -93.55 27.78
CA ALA A 337 106.51 -94.77 27.13
C ALA A 337 107.98 -95.08 27.45
N ALA A 338 108.85 -94.06 27.41
CA ALA A 338 110.27 -94.21 27.69
C ALA A 338 110.56 -94.71 29.13
N ARG A 339 109.75 -94.28 30.10
CA ARG A 339 109.90 -94.67 31.51
C ARG A 339 109.58 -96.15 31.73
N THR A 340 108.43 -96.61 31.21
CA THR A 340 107.98 -98.00 31.39
C THR A 340 108.92 -99.00 30.71
N ARG A 341 109.52 -98.62 29.56
CA ARG A 341 110.47 -99.50 28.85
C ARG A 341 111.77 -99.73 29.63
N ALA A 342 112.24 -98.72 30.36
CA ALA A 342 113.41 -98.86 31.22
C ALA A 342 113.15 -99.82 32.40
N GLU A 343 111.96 -99.76 33.01
CA GLU A 343 111.56 -100.65 34.12
C GLU A 343 111.43 -102.11 33.66
N ALA A 344 110.86 -102.34 32.47
CA ALA A 344 110.76 -103.68 31.88
C ALA A 344 112.15 -104.32 31.66
N GLY A 345 113.12 -103.54 31.18
CA GLY A 345 114.50 -103.98 30.99
C GLY A 345 115.18 -104.43 32.30
N GLY A 346 114.93 -103.72 33.39
CA GLY A 346 115.45 -104.09 34.72
C GLY A 346 114.89 -105.41 35.25
N ALA A 347 113.58 -105.64 35.08
CA ALA A 347 112.93 -106.87 35.54
C ALA A 347 113.41 -108.12 34.78
N ALA A 348 113.67 -108.01 33.47
CA ALA A 348 114.18 -109.11 32.66
C ALA A 348 115.58 -109.59 33.08
N ALA A 349 116.46 -108.66 33.48
CA ALA A 349 117.80 -109.00 33.96
C ALA A 349 117.77 -109.84 35.26
N SER A 350 116.90 -109.46 36.21
CA SER A 350 116.75 -110.18 37.49
C SER A 350 116.20 -111.60 37.31
N LEU A 351 115.32 -111.81 36.32
CA LEU A 351 114.79 -113.14 35.99
C LEU A 351 115.91 -114.12 35.57
N GLY A 352 116.88 -113.66 34.77
CA GLY A 352 118.00 -114.48 34.32
C GLY A 352 118.91 -114.98 35.46
N GLU A 353 119.15 -114.13 36.46
CA GLU A 353 119.93 -114.51 37.65
C GLU A 353 119.24 -115.59 38.48
N LEU A 354 117.92 -115.44 38.69
CA LEU A 354 117.12 -116.39 39.48
C LEU A 354 116.95 -117.75 38.79
N ALA A 355 116.97 -117.79 37.45
CA ALA A 355 116.91 -119.03 36.68
C ALA A 355 118.12 -119.92 36.95
N THR A 356 119.30 -119.30 36.94
CA THR A 356 120.59 -119.96 37.21
C THR A 356 120.65 -120.52 38.63
N ALA A 357 120.14 -119.76 39.62
CA ALA A 357 120.07 -120.20 41.02
C ALA A 357 119.14 -121.40 41.21
N ARG A 358 118.00 -121.44 40.50
CA ARG A 358 117.06 -122.57 40.51
C ARG A 358 117.69 -123.85 40.00
N GLU A 359 118.34 -123.79 38.85
CA GLU A 359 118.99 -124.95 38.23
C GLU A 359 120.07 -125.56 39.14
N THR A 360 120.90 -124.70 39.74
CA THR A 360 121.95 -125.12 40.68
C THR A 360 121.37 -125.85 41.89
N ALA A 361 120.25 -125.38 42.44
CA ALA A 361 119.61 -126.00 43.60
C ALA A 361 118.93 -127.34 43.27
N GLU A 362 118.37 -127.50 42.06
CA GLU A 362 117.78 -128.76 41.59
C GLU A 362 118.84 -129.85 41.36
N GLN A 363 119.99 -129.50 40.80
CA GLN A 363 121.11 -130.44 40.62
C GLN A 363 121.63 -130.97 41.97
N ALA A 364 121.74 -130.11 42.98
CA ALA A 364 122.16 -130.51 44.33
C ALA A 364 121.17 -131.46 45.01
N LEU A 365 119.86 -131.28 44.76
CA LEU A 365 118.82 -132.19 45.23
C LEU A 365 118.95 -133.57 44.60
N ALA A 366 119.07 -133.65 43.27
CA ALA A 366 119.23 -134.92 42.56
C ALA A 366 120.47 -135.70 43.04
N ALA A 367 121.58 -135.00 43.28
CA ALA A 367 122.81 -135.60 43.81
C ALA A 367 122.62 -136.21 45.21
N ALA A 368 121.89 -135.54 46.10
CA ALA A 368 121.63 -136.03 47.46
C ALA A 368 120.70 -137.26 47.46
N GLU A 369 119.72 -137.33 46.55
CA GLU A 369 118.84 -138.50 46.39
C GLU A 369 119.62 -139.74 45.92
N ALA A 370 120.45 -139.58 44.88
CA ALA A 370 121.26 -140.66 44.34
C ALA A 370 122.27 -141.23 45.36
N GLN A 371 122.80 -140.38 46.26
CA GLN A 371 123.73 -140.81 47.29
C GLN A 371 123.02 -141.63 48.39
N ARG A 372 121.81 -141.22 48.76
CA ARG A 372 120.99 -141.94 49.74
C ARG A 372 120.61 -143.33 49.23
N GLU A 373 120.22 -143.45 47.95
CA GLU A 373 119.85 -144.73 47.36
C GLU A 373 121.05 -145.69 47.32
N ARG A 374 122.23 -145.20 46.90
CA ARG A 374 123.49 -145.97 46.93
C ARG A 374 123.83 -146.52 48.32
N LEU A 375 123.62 -145.73 49.37
CA LEU A 375 123.85 -146.17 50.75
C LEU A 375 122.84 -147.21 51.22
N ARG A 376 121.59 -147.11 50.77
CA ARG A 376 120.54 -148.13 51.04
C ARG A 376 120.90 -149.47 50.40
N ASP A 377 121.34 -149.45 49.15
CA ASP A 377 121.77 -150.64 48.41
C ASP A 377 122.99 -151.30 49.09
N ALA A 378 123.95 -150.48 49.55
CA ALA A 378 125.10 -150.98 50.29
C ALA A 378 124.73 -151.66 51.62
N HIS A 379 123.80 -151.08 52.38
CA HIS A 379 123.25 -151.71 53.59
C HIS A 379 122.51 -153.03 53.31
N ALA A 380 121.76 -153.10 52.21
CA ALA A 380 121.08 -154.33 51.79
C ALA A 380 122.07 -155.43 51.37
N ALA A 381 123.11 -155.07 50.61
CA ALA A 381 124.16 -155.98 50.15
C ALA A 381 124.95 -156.58 51.32
N ALA A 382 125.35 -155.76 52.31
CA ALA A 382 126.09 -156.23 53.48
C ALA A 382 125.31 -157.24 54.33
N HIS A 383 123.98 -157.06 54.46
CA HIS A 383 123.12 -157.99 55.20
C HIS A 383 122.89 -159.33 54.47
N LEU A 384 122.88 -159.32 53.13
CA LEU A 384 122.70 -160.53 52.31
C LEU A 384 123.91 -161.47 52.42
N VAL A 385 125.12 -160.91 52.41
CA VAL A 385 126.38 -161.68 52.44
C VAL A 385 126.59 -162.43 53.75
N ALA A 386 126.15 -161.88 54.88
CA ALA A 386 126.24 -162.54 56.18
C ALA A 386 125.43 -163.85 56.27
N ARG A 387 124.53 -164.13 55.31
CA ARG A 387 123.63 -165.31 55.29
C ARG A 387 123.97 -166.32 54.20
N LEU A 388 125.08 -166.15 53.49
CA LEU A 388 125.52 -167.04 52.41
C LEU A 388 126.57 -168.05 52.90
N ALA A 389 126.52 -169.28 52.38
CA ALA A 389 127.51 -170.34 52.64
C ALA A 389 128.04 -170.92 51.31
N VAL A 390 129.34 -171.26 51.27
CA VAL A 390 129.98 -171.82 50.07
C VAL A 390 129.45 -173.23 49.80
N GLY A 391 129.00 -173.49 48.57
CA GLY A 391 128.39 -174.76 48.14
C GLY A 391 126.86 -174.79 48.16
N GLU A 392 126.20 -173.89 48.91
CA GLU A 392 124.74 -173.75 48.84
C GLU A 392 124.33 -172.85 47.65
N PRO A 393 123.16 -173.09 47.03
CA PRO A 393 122.66 -172.23 45.97
C PRO A 393 122.30 -170.84 46.53
N CYS A 394 122.81 -169.79 45.90
CA CYS A 394 122.49 -168.41 46.27
C CYS A 394 120.96 -168.16 46.24
N PRO A 395 120.35 -167.56 47.28
CA PRO A 395 118.90 -167.33 47.37
C PRO A 395 118.37 -166.28 46.37
N VAL A 396 119.24 -165.55 45.65
CA VAL A 396 118.84 -164.61 44.59
C VAL A 396 118.91 -165.27 43.21
N CYS A 397 120.06 -165.86 42.85
CA CYS A 397 120.30 -166.33 41.48
C CYS A 397 120.41 -167.87 41.34
N ARG A 398 120.31 -168.63 42.44
CA ARG A 398 120.32 -170.11 42.53
C ARG A 398 121.56 -170.82 41.98
N HIS A 399 122.56 -170.07 41.54
CA HIS A 399 123.87 -170.63 41.21
C HIS A 399 124.62 -170.97 42.50
N PRO A 400 125.39 -172.05 42.52
CA PRO A 400 126.17 -172.45 43.68
C PRO A 400 127.25 -171.41 43.99
N VAL A 401 127.35 -171.02 45.26
CA VAL A 401 128.33 -170.02 45.70
C VAL A 401 129.71 -170.65 45.78
N THR A 402 130.64 -170.23 44.91
CA THR A 402 132.02 -170.74 44.84
C THR A 402 133.00 -169.97 45.71
N GLU A 403 132.72 -168.71 46.04
CA GLU A 403 133.53 -167.88 46.94
C GLU A 403 132.66 -166.80 47.60
N LEU A 404 132.84 -166.56 48.91
CA LEU A 404 132.09 -165.51 49.62
C LEU A 404 132.79 -164.15 49.43
N PRO A 405 132.09 -163.13 48.88
CA PRO A 405 132.67 -161.80 48.73
C PRO A 405 132.81 -161.12 50.10
N ARG A 406 133.96 -160.48 50.36
CA ARG A 406 134.15 -159.65 51.55
C ARG A 406 133.56 -158.25 51.32
N HIS A 407 132.82 -157.73 52.28
CA HIS A 407 132.28 -156.36 52.23
C HIS A 407 132.62 -155.59 53.52
N ASP A 408 132.95 -154.31 53.36
CA ASP A 408 133.11 -153.36 54.45
C ASP A 408 131.75 -152.98 55.06
N ALA A 409 131.74 -152.61 56.35
CA ALA A 409 130.52 -152.17 57.01
C ALA A 409 130.04 -150.82 56.41
N PRO A 410 128.79 -150.73 55.91
CA PRO A 410 128.28 -149.50 55.29
C PRO A 410 128.08 -148.34 56.28
N ALA A 411 128.18 -147.11 55.77
CA ALA A 411 128.14 -145.86 56.54
C ALA A 411 126.72 -145.44 57.01
N ASP A 412 126.63 -144.60 58.06
CA ASP A 412 125.37 -144.21 58.72
C ASP A 412 124.38 -143.46 57.80
N MET A 413 123.20 -144.06 57.64
CA MET A 413 122.08 -143.59 56.82
C MET A 413 121.51 -142.23 57.28
N ARG A 414 121.59 -141.90 58.59
CA ARG A 414 121.04 -140.65 59.14
C ARG A 414 121.69 -139.38 58.58
N THR A 415 122.94 -139.49 58.14
CA THR A 415 123.71 -138.37 57.56
C THR A 415 123.21 -138.03 56.16
N ALA A 416 122.89 -139.05 55.36
CA ALA A 416 122.36 -138.89 54.00
C ALA A 416 120.93 -138.32 54.02
N ASP A 417 120.09 -138.74 54.96
CA ASP A 417 118.73 -138.21 55.12
C ASP A 417 118.72 -136.70 55.42
N ARG A 418 119.62 -136.23 56.29
CA ARG A 418 119.76 -134.79 56.59
C ARG A 418 120.24 -133.98 55.38
N ALA A 419 121.20 -134.51 54.62
CA ALA A 419 121.70 -133.86 53.41
C ALA A 419 120.59 -133.71 52.35
N LEU A 420 119.75 -134.75 52.18
CA LEU A 420 118.61 -134.72 51.28
C LEU A 420 117.56 -133.68 51.70
N ALA A 421 117.21 -133.63 53.00
CA ALA A 421 116.25 -132.64 53.51
C ALA A 421 116.73 -131.20 53.23
N GLY A 422 118.01 -130.91 53.47
CA GLY A 422 118.59 -129.58 53.20
C GLY A 422 118.73 -129.23 51.71
N ALA A 423 118.83 -130.22 50.82
CA ALA A 423 118.82 -129.99 49.38
C ALA A 423 117.40 -129.73 48.85
N ARG A 424 116.38 -130.43 49.38
CA ARG A 424 114.97 -130.20 49.00
C ARG A 424 114.50 -128.78 49.31
N GLU A 425 114.79 -128.30 50.51
CA GLU A 425 114.35 -126.97 50.94
C GLU A 425 114.98 -125.84 50.09
N ARG A 426 116.25 -126.02 49.66
CA ARG A 426 116.93 -125.05 48.80
C ARG A 426 116.35 -125.01 47.39
N ALA A 427 116.02 -126.16 46.79
CA ALA A 427 115.38 -126.21 45.48
C ALA A 427 114.00 -125.54 45.47
N GLU A 428 113.19 -125.76 46.51
CA GLU A 428 111.84 -125.19 46.58
C GLU A 428 111.85 -123.65 46.70
N ARG A 429 112.76 -123.10 47.51
CA ARG A 429 112.96 -121.64 47.62
C ARG A 429 113.36 -121.03 46.27
N ALA A 430 114.26 -121.68 45.54
CA ALA A 430 114.75 -121.16 44.26
C ALA A 430 113.66 -121.19 43.16
N ARG A 431 112.80 -122.23 43.12
CA ARG A 431 111.64 -122.25 42.20
C ARG A 431 110.65 -121.11 42.47
N SER A 432 110.31 -120.91 43.75
CA SER A 432 109.36 -119.87 44.17
C SER A 432 109.86 -118.44 43.90
N ALA A 433 111.18 -118.23 43.90
CA ALA A 433 111.79 -116.94 43.57
C ALA A 433 111.72 -116.65 42.06
N HIS A 434 112.07 -117.63 41.22
CA HIS A 434 112.03 -117.49 39.76
C HIS A 434 110.62 -117.18 39.22
N ALA A 435 109.60 -117.94 39.65
CA ALA A 435 108.23 -117.78 39.16
C ALA A 435 107.64 -116.37 39.44
N ARG A 436 108.02 -115.75 40.57
CA ARG A 436 107.59 -114.39 40.90
C ARG A 436 108.24 -113.33 40.00
N ALA A 437 109.53 -113.48 39.72
CA ALA A 437 110.24 -112.57 38.82
C ALA A 437 109.73 -112.66 37.38
N GLU A 438 109.38 -113.86 36.93
CA GLU A 438 108.88 -114.12 35.57
C GLU A 438 107.58 -113.36 35.28
N THR A 439 106.65 -113.43 36.24
CA THR A 439 105.35 -112.73 36.14
C THR A 439 105.53 -111.21 36.10
N SER A 440 106.45 -110.67 36.91
CA SER A 440 106.71 -109.23 36.97
C SER A 440 107.32 -108.68 35.67
N ALA A 441 108.27 -109.41 35.07
CA ALA A 441 108.93 -108.99 33.83
C ALA A 441 107.94 -108.95 32.64
N SER A 442 107.03 -109.93 32.55
CA SER A 442 106.03 -109.99 31.48
C SER A 442 105.03 -108.83 31.51
N MET A 443 104.59 -108.39 32.70
CA MET A 443 103.61 -107.28 32.80
C MET A 443 104.19 -105.94 32.36
N LEU A 444 105.42 -105.63 32.79
CA LEU A 444 106.07 -104.36 32.45
C LEU A 444 106.37 -104.25 30.94
N ALA A 445 106.76 -105.36 30.29
CA ALA A 445 106.99 -105.39 28.85
C ALA A 445 105.71 -105.07 28.06
N ALA A 446 104.57 -105.69 28.42
CA ALA A 446 103.30 -105.46 27.76
C ALA A 446 102.78 -104.00 27.92
N GLN A 447 103.09 -103.36 29.04
CA GLN A 447 102.70 -101.97 29.27
C GLN A 447 103.51 -100.98 28.43
N ALA A 448 104.82 -101.21 28.25
CA ALA A 448 105.67 -100.36 27.41
C ALA A 448 105.21 -100.36 25.94
N ASP A 449 104.89 -101.54 25.39
CA ASP A 449 104.49 -101.67 23.98
C ASP A 449 103.15 -100.97 23.68
N ARG A 450 102.22 -100.94 24.65
CA ARG A 450 100.93 -100.23 24.49
C ARG A 450 101.14 -98.72 24.34
N LEU A 451 101.96 -98.12 25.21
CA LEU A 451 102.22 -96.68 25.20
C LEU A 451 102.94 -96.23 23.92
N GLU A 452 103.83 -97.06 23.38
CA GLU A 452 104.49 -96.77 22.10
C GLU A 452 103.53 -96.82 20.90
N SER A 453 102.55 -97.73 20.91
CA SER A 453 101.52 -97.77 19.87
C SER A 453 100.63 -96.53 19.89
N GLU A 454 100.31 -95.98 21.06
CA GLU A 454 99.52 -94.75 21.18
C GLU A 454 100.31 -93.52 20.70
N LEU A 455 101.61 -93.45 20.99
CA LEU A 455 102.49 -92.40 20.47
C LEU A 455 102.61 -92.43 18.94
N ALA A 456 102.65 -93.63 18.35
CA ALA A 456 102.75 -93.80 16.90
C ALA A 456 101.49 -93.36 16.14
N ALA A 457 100.32 -93.34 16.80
CA ALA A 457 99.06 -92.93 16.18
C ALA A 457 98.90 -91.41 16.04
N LEU A 458 99.74 -90.60 16.70
CA LEU A 458 99.68 -89.14 16.61
C LEU A 458 100.41 -88.60 15.36
N PRO A 459 99.86 -87.55 14.71
CA PRO A 459 100.46 -86.95 13.51
C PRO A 459 101.88 -86.43 13.78
N ALA A 460 102.65 -86.28 12.70
CA ALA A 460 104.03 -85.82 12.76
C ALA A 460 104.11 -84.41 13.38
N PRO A 461 105.16 -84.10 14.18
CA PRO A 461 105.29 -82.81 14.81
C PRO A 461 105.44 -81.70 13.76
N VAL A 462 104.62 -80.66 13.89
CA VAL A 462 104.69 -79.41 13.11
C VAL A 462 105.38 -78.33 13.97
N ASP A 463 105.91 -77.27 13.37
CA ASP A 463 106.54 -76.17 14.10
C ASP A 463 105.49 -75.34 14.89
N ARG A 464 105.63 -75.28 16.22
CA ARG A 464 104.75 -74.51 17.11
C ARG A 464 104.79 -73.02 16.81
N ALA A 465 105.97 -72.46 16.54
CA ALA A 465 106.14 -71.01 16.34
C ALA A 465 105.42 -70.53 15.06
N ALA A 466 105.42 -71.36 14.01
CA ALA A 466 104.73 -71.08 12.75
C ALA A 466 103.19 -71.02 12.93
N LEU A 467 102.62 -71.91 13.76
CA LEU A 467 101.19 -71.96 14.02
C LEU A 467 100.71 -70.74 14.84
N GLU A 468 101.48 -70.34 15.86
CA GLU A 468 101.19 -69.15 16.66
C GLU A 468 101.29 -67.85 15.84
N GLY A 469 102.31 -67.75 14.97
CA GLY A 469 102.48 -66.60 14.07
C GLY A 469 101.32 -66.43 13.09
N THR A 470 100.78 -67.53 12.55
CA THR A 470 99.63 -67.52 11.63
C THR A 470 98.36 -67.01 12.34
N LEU A 471 98.12 -67.44 13.58
CA LEU A 471 96.97 -67.00 14.38
C LEU A 471 97.01 -65.50 14.71
N ALA A 472 98.19 -64.95 14.98
CA ALA A 472 98.37 -63.53 15.25
C ALA A 472 98.14 -62.68 13.98
N ALA A 473 98.58 -63.16 12.82
CA ALA A 473 98.36 -62.49 11.54
C ALA A 473 96.86 -62.39 11.19
N ILE A 474 96.10 -63.48 11.37
CA ILE A 474 94.64 -63.50 11.12
C ILE A 474 93.93 -62.47 12.01
N ALA A 475 94.23 -62.45 13.33
CA ALA A 475 93.58 -61.53 14.26
C ALA A 475 93.79 -60.05 13.90
N LYS A 476 95.01 -59.70 13.44
CA LYS A 476 95.32 -58.33 13.01
C LYS A 476 94.57 -57.93 11.73
N ALA A 477 94.41 -58.85 10.78
CA ALA A 477 93.67 -58.59 9.55
C ALA A 477 92.16 -58.42 9.79
N GLU A 478 91.58 -59.13 10.77
CA GLU A 478 90.17 -58.97 11.17
C GLU A 478 89.87 -57.56 11.70
N GLU A 479 90.78 -56.99 12.49
CA GLU A 479 90.65 -55.63 13.05
C GLU A 479 90.66 -54.56 11.94
N VAL A 480 91.64 -54.62 11.04
CA VAL A 480 91.79 -53.67 9.91
C VAL A 480 90.55 -53.71 8.99
N ALA A 481 90.04 -54.90 8.67
CA ALA A 481 88.82 -55.03 7.86
C ALA A 481 87.57 -54.49 8.58
N GLY A 482 87.52 -54.56 9.91
CA GLY A 482 86.45 -53.95 10.72
C GLY A 482 86.45 -52.43 10.65
N GLU A 483 87.62 -51.81 10.78
CA GLU A 483 87.80 -50.35 10.74
C GLU A 483 87.46 -49.76 9.37
N ALA A 484 87.97 -50.37 8.29
CA ALA A 484 87.70 -49.93 6.92
C ALA A 484 86.19 -49.94 6.60
N ARG A 485 85.47 -51.00 7.02
CA ARG A 485 84.03 -51.12 6.83
C ARG A 485 83.23 -50.04 7.57
N GLN A 486 83.66 -49.69 8.78
CA GLN A 486 83.01 -48.64 9.56
C GLN A 486 83.22 -47.26 8.93
N ALA A 487 84.44 -46.98 8.45
CA ALA A 487 84.77 -45.74 7.77
C ALA A 487 83.93 -45.56 6.49
N LEU A 488 83.80 -46.62 5.67
CA LEU A 488 82.98 -46.61 4.46
C LEU A 488 81.50 -46.27 4.74
N ARG A 489 80.90 -46.89 5.78
CA ARG A 489 79.51 -46.59 6.17
C ARG A 489 79.32 -45.12 6.56
N ALA A 490 80.25 -44.55 7.30
CA ALA A 490 80.21 -43.14 7.71
C ALA A 490 80.44 -42.19 6.52
N GLY A 491 81.27 -42.57 5.55
CA GLY A 491 81.44 -41.84 4.28
C GLY A 491 80.14 -41.77 3.47
N ARG A 492 79.49 -42.92 3.23
CA ARG A 492 78.23 -43.01 2.47
C ARG A 492 77.11 -42.15 3.06
N ALA A 493 76.94 -42.17 4.38
CA ALA A 493 75.92 -41.35 5.05
C ALA A 493 76.15 -39.83 4.87
N ARG A 494 77.42 -39.38 4.86
CA ARG A 494 77.75 -37.97 4.60
C ARG A 494 77.46 -37.58 3.15
N LEU A 495 77.78 -38.45 2.20
CA LEU A 495 77.50 -38.25 0.77
C LEU A 495 75.99 -38.12 0.50
N ASP A 496 75.17 -39.00 1.06
CA ASP A 496 73.71 -38.96 0.89
C ASP A 496 73.10 -37.64 1.38
N LYS A 497 73.59 -37.13 2.52
CA LYS A 497 73.16 -35.84 3.06
C LYS A 497 73.55 -34.67 2.14
N ALA A 498 74.74 -34.69 1.58
CA ALA A 498 75.19 -33.65 0.64
C ALA A 498 74.38 -33.68 -0.68
N ARG A 499 74.10 -34.87 -1.22
CA ARG A 499 73.24 -35.04 -2.40
C ARG A 499 71.82 -34.54 -2.15
N ALA A 500 71.25 -34.82 -0.98
CA ALA A 500 69.92 -34.33 -0.61
C ALA A 500 69.87 -32.79 -0.53
N ALA A 501 70.92 -32.15 0.01
CA ALA A 501 71.03 -30.70 0.06
C ALA A 501 71.16 -30.07 -1.34
N ALA A 502 71.94 -30.66 -2.24
CA ALA A 502 72.05 -30.21 -3.64
C ALA A 502 70.70 -30.29 -4.37
N ALA A 503 70.01 -31.44 -4.27
CA ALA A 503 68.69 -31.63 -4.87
C ALA A 503 67.61 -30.69 -4.28
N GLN A 504 67.72 -30.32 -3.00
CA GLN A 504 66.82 -29.35 -2.39
C GLN A 504 67.05 -27.93 -2.94
N ALA A 505 68.31 -27.50 -3.07
CA ALA A 505 68.64 -26.18 -3.63
C ALA A 505 68.16 -26.06 -5.09
N GLU A 506 68.29 -27.13 -5.89
CA GLU A 506 67.80 -27.20 -7.26
C GLU A 506 66.26 -27.05 -7.34
N ARG A 507 65.51 -27.82 -6.54
CA ARG A 507 64.03 -27.69 -6.46
C ARG A 507 63.58 -26.29 -6.03
N GLN A 508 64.31 -25.66 -5.10
CA GLN A 508 64.02 -24.30 -4.66
C GLN A 508 64.29 -23.28 -5.78
N ALA A 509 65.35 -23.45 -6.56
CA ALA A 509 65.64 -22.62 -7.73
C ALA A 509 64.56 -22.77 -8.82
N GLU A 510 64.13 -23.99 -9.14
CA GLU A 510 63.03 -24.23 -10.08
C GLU A 510 61.71 -23.58 -9.64
N THR A 511 61.37 -23.71 -8.36
CA THR A 511 60.15 -23.12 -7.81
C THR A 511 60.20 -21.60 -7.91
N ALA A 512 61.33 -21.00 -7.56
CA ALA A 512 61.52 -19.56 -7.67
C ALA A 512 61.49 -19.05 -9.13
N TRP A 513 61.91 -19.87 -10.10
CA TRP A 513 61.71 -19.59 -11.53
C TRP A 513 60.23 -19.60 -11.93
N ARG A 514 59.46 -20.61 -11.51
CA ARG A 514 58.01 -20.66 -11.78
C ARG A 514 57.28 -19.47 -11.15
N ASP A 515 57.66 -19.09 -9.94
CA ASP A 515 57.08 -17.93 -9.24
C ASP A 515 57.37 -16.62 -10.00
N LEU A 516 58.58 -16.47 -10.55
CA LEU A 516 58.97 -15.33 -11.37
C LEU A 516 58.18 -15.26 -12.69
N GLU A 517 58.04 -16.40 -13.38
CA GLU A 517 57.24 -16.51 -14.62
C GLU A 517 55.77 -16.16 -14.36
N ALA A 518 55.17 -16.76 -13.33
CA ALA A 518 53.79 -16.49 -12.96
C ALA A 518 53.57 -15.03 -12.55
N ALA A 519 54.54 -14.42 -11.86
CA ALA A 519 54.48 -13.00 -11.50
C ALA A 519 54.54 -12.09 -12.74
N ARG A 520 55.42 -12.39 -13.71
CA ARG A 520 55.52 -11.67 -14.99
C ARG A 520 54.26 -11.82 -15.83
N ASP A 521 53.71 -13.02 -15.94
CA ASP A 521 52.54 -13.29 -16.78
C ASP A 521 51.28 -12.56 -16.29
N ARG A 522 51.09 -12.48 -14.97
CA ARG A 522 50.02 -11.64 -14.38
C ARG A 522 50.16 -10.18 -14.78
N LEU A 523 51.40 -9.69 -14.87
CA LEU A 523 51.68 -8.30 -15.24
C LEU A 523 51.43 -8.06 -16.74
N LEU A 524 51.67 -9.06 -17.60
CA LEU A 524 51.34 -8.98 -19.03
C LEU A 524 49.83 -8.84 -19.29
N VAL A 525 48.99 -9.55 -18.54
CA VAL A 525 47.52 -9.45 -18.66
C VAL A 525 47.00 -8.08 -18.22
N SER A 526 47.68 -7.44 -17.27
CA SER A 526 47.31 -6.12 -16.72
C SER A 526 48.06 -4.92 -17.34
N GLY A 527 48.91 -5.16 -18.35
CA GLY A 527 49.92 -4.20 -18.82
C GLY A 527 49.42 -3.20 -19.89
N HIS A 528 50.08 -2.03 -19.96
CA HIS A 528 50.03 -1.16 -21.14
C HIS A 528 50.82 -1.81 -22.28
N GLN A 529 50.31 -1.75 -23.52
CA GLN A 529 51.02 -2.26 -24.69
C GLN A 529 52.38 -1.57 -24.93
N ASP A 530 52.54 -0.34 -24.44
CA ASP A 530 53.70 0.51 -24.74
C ASP A 530 54.93 0.27 -23.84
N ASP A 531 54.77 -0.39 -22.69
CA ASP A 531 55.88 -0.70 -21.76
C ASP A 531 55.65 -2.04 -21.04
N PRO A 532 55.84 -3.18 -21.74
CA PRO A 532 55.65 -4.51 -21.17
C PRO A 532 56.78 -4.90 -20.20
N PRO A 533 56.53 -5.84 -19.26
CA PRO A 533 57.58 -6.42 -18.43
C PRO A 533 58.74 -6.98 -19.28
N PRO A 534 59.99 -6.85 -18.82
CA PRO A 534 61.17 -7.33 -19.55
C PRO A 534 61.09 -8.85 -19.81
N PRO A 535 61.76 -9.35 -20.87
CA PRO A 535 61.93 -10.79 -21.06
C PRO A 535 62.75 -11.40 -19.91
N LEU A 536 62.47 -12.66 -19.56
CA LEU A 536 63.22 -13.38 -18.54
C LEU A 536 64.41 -14.08 -19.20
N ASP A 537 65.62 -13.72 -18.79
CA ASP A 537 66.85 -14.46 -19.08
C ASP A 537 67.01 -15.59 -18.05
N ARG A 538 67.13 -16.85 -18.50
CA ARG A 538 67.18 -18.03 -17.61
C ARG A 538 68.57 -18.31 -17.03
N ASP A 539 69.57 -17.48 -17.36
CA ASP A 539 70.95 -17.69 -16.93
C ASP A 539 71.19 -17.34 -15.45
N ASP A 540 70.50 -16.33 -14.91
CA ASP A 540 70.62 -15.92 -13.51
C ASP A 540 69.26 -15.50 -12.93
N LEU A 541 68.73 -16.33 -12.01
CA LEU A 541 67.46 -16.11 -11.33
C LEU A 541 67.43 -14.81 -10.51
N HIS A 542 68.53 -14.46 -9.86
CA HIS A 542 68.62 -13.23 -9.06
C HIS A 542 68.64 -11.99 -9.97
N HIS A 543 69.37 -12.08 -11.08
CA HIS A 543 69.37 -11.01 -12.09
C HIS A 543 67.98 -10.82 -12.70
N ALA A 544 67.31 -11.91 -13.11
CA ALA A 544 65.98 -11.84 -13.71
C ALA A 544 64.91 -11.27 -12.74
N TRP A 545 64.97 -11.60 -11.44
CA TRP A 545 64.15 -10.94 -10.43
C TRP A 545 64.49 -9.45 -10.29
N THR A 546 65.78 -9.09 -10.30
CA THR A 546 66.23 -7.70 -10.16
C THR A 546 65.74 -6.84 -11.32
N ASP A 547 65.82 -7.36 -12.55
CA ASP A 547 65.36 -6.67 -13.76
C ASP A 547 63.84 -6.45 -13.74
N LEU A 548 63.07 -7.47 -13.35
CA LEU A 548 61.62 -7.34 -13.21
C LEU A 548 61.23 -6.32 -12.13
N LEU A 549 61.94 -6.29 -11.01
CA LEU A 549 61.70 -5.29 -9.94
C LEU A 549 62.13 -3.88 -10.36
N GLY A 550 63.20 -3.74 -11.13
CA GLY A 550 63.63 -2.45 -11.70
C GLY A 550 62.61 -1.91 -12.70
N TRP A 551 62.03 -2.78 -13.53
CA TRP A 551 60.88 -2.41 -14.38
C TRP A 551 59.65 -2.04 -13.54
N ARG A 552 59.30 -2.84 -12.52
CA ARG A 552 58.18 -2.57 -11.60
C ARG A 552 58.28 -1.17 -11.02
N ASP A 553 59.45 -0.74 -10.57
CA ASP A 553 59.64 0.57 -9.95
C ASP A 553 59.40 1.71 -10.94
N ARG A 554 59.91 1.60 -12.17
CA ARG A 554 59.60 2.58 -13.24
C ARG A 554 58.11 2.58 -13.60
N ALA A 555 57.52 1.41 -13.79
CA ALA A 555 56.11 1.25 -14.11
C ALA A 555 55.20 1.79 -12.99
N ALA A 556 55.59 1.60 -11.72
CA ALA A 556 54.85 2.12 -10.57
C ALA A 556 54.93 3.64 -10.48
N GLN A 557 56.07 4.25 -10.80
CA GLN A 557 56.21 5.71 -10.90
C GLN A 557 55.35 6.28 -12.03
N ALA A 558 55.36 5.64 -13.21
CA ALA A 558 54.50 6.04 -14.32
C ALA A 558 53.00 5.92 -13.98
N ALA A 559 52.60 4.82 -13.32
CA ALA A 559 51.23 4.62 -12.86
C ALA A 559 50.81 5.66 -11.81
N LEU A 560 51.73 6.09 -10.93
CA LEU A 560 51.46 7.16 -9.97
C LEU A 560 51.21 8.50 -10.68
N ALA A 561 52.06 8.88 -11.63
CA ALA A 561 51.89 10.11 -12.40
C ALA A 561 50.57 10.11 -13.19
N ALA A 562 50.24 8.98 -13.84
CA ALA A 562 48.97 8.81 -14.54
C ALA A 562 47.77 8.90 -13.59
N LEU A 563 47.86 8.33 -12.38
CA LEU A 563 46.80 8.41 -11.39
C LEU A 563 46.52 9.86 -10.98
N THR A 564 47.58 10.64 -10.69
CA THR A 564 47.47 12.07 -10.37
C THR A 564 46.81 12.85 -11.51
N GLU A 565 47.22 12.60 -12.76
CA GLU A 565 46.60 13.25 -13.93
C GLU A 565 45.09 12.93 -14.04
N ARG A 566 44.69 11.66 -13.83
CA ARG A 566 43.28 11.25 -13.88
C ARG A 566 42.47 11.80 -12.71
N GLU A 567 43.07 11.93 -11.52
CA GLU A 567 42.44 12.59 -10.37
C GLU A 567 42.20 14.07 -10.62
N GLU A 568 43.16 14.78 -11.21
CA GLU A 568 42.98 16.18 -11.63
C GLU A 568 41.88 16.30 -12.69
N ARG A 569 41.87 15.41 -13.69
CA ARG A 569 40.85 15.40 -14.75
C ARG A 569 39.45 15.18 -14.18
N LEU A 570 39.31 14.24 -13.24
CA LEU A 570 38.06 13.97 -12.53
C LEU A 570 37.60 15.17 -11.71
N THR A 571 38.52 15.83 -11.02
CA THR A 571 38.23 17.06 -10.25
C THR A 571 37.73 18.17 -11.18
N ARG A 572 38.44 18.43 -12.29
CA ARG A 572 38.02 19.42 -13.29
C ARG A 572 36.65 19.10 -13.88
N ALA A 573 36.35 17.84 -14.18
CA ALA A 573 35.05 17.43 -14.71
C ALA A 573 33.91 17.69 -13.71
N ARG A 574 34.14 17.42 -12.42
CA ARG A 574 33.20 17.73 -11.33
C ARG A 574 32.98 19.23 -11.16
N ASP A 575 34.05 20.03 -11.23
CA ASP A 575 33.95 21.49 -11.14
C ASP A 575 33.16 22.09 -12.31
N LEU A 576 33.37 21.58 -13.53
CA LEU A 576 32.60 21.97 -14.71
C LEU A 576 31.11 21.64 -14.57
N LEU A 577 30.78 20.41 -14.13
CA LEU A 577 29.38 20.04 -13.86
C LEU A 577 28.75 20.98 -12.83
N ALA A 578 29.45 21.26 -11.73
CA ALA A 578 28.96 22.15 -10.69
C ALA A 578 28.75 23.59 -11.20
N ALA A 579 29.65 24.09 -12.05
CA ALA A 579 29.53 25.42 -12.65
C ALA A 579 28.37 25.50 -13.64
N ASP A 580 28.26 24.55 -14.57
CA ASP A 580 27.18 24.47 -15.56
C ASP A 580 25.81 24.32 -14.85
N ARG A 581 25.75 23.50 -13.79
CA ARG A 581 24.52 23.32 -12.99
C ARG A 581 24.13 24.60 -12.25
N ARG A 582 25.07 25.29 -11.60
CA ARG A 582 24.79 26.58 -10.93
C ARG A 582 24.25 27.62 -11.92
N ARG A 583 24.91 27.77 -13.08
CA ARG A 583 24.47 28.68 -14.15
C ARG A 583 23.04 28.36 -14.60
N LEU A 584 22.71 27.08 -14.77
CA LEU A 584 21.36 26.69 -15.14
C LEU A 584 20.34 26.98 -14.04
N THR A 585 20.65 26.65 -12.78
CA THR A 585 19.75 26.92 -11.64
C THR A 585 19.50 28.41 -11.43
N GLU A 586 20.51 29.27 -11.62
CA GLU A 586 20.36 30.74 -11.58
C GLU A 586 19.40 31.22 -12.68
N ARG A 587 19.58 30.74 -13.90
CA ARG A 587 18.69 31.04 -15.04
C ARG A 587 17.26 30.55 -14.80
N LEU A 588 17.07 29.40 -14.15
CA LEU A 588 15.74 28.92 -13.74
C LEU A 588 15.09 29.83 -12.69
N ALA A 589 15.87 30.31 -11.72
CA ALA A 589 15.41 31.18 -10.65
C ALA A 589 14.93 32.54 -11.17
N GLU A 590 15.55 33.09 -12.22
CA GLU A 590 15.09 34.32 -12.91
C GLU A 590 13.65 34.20 -13.43
N HIS A 591 13.20 32.99 -13.77
CA HIS A 591 11.83 32.71 -14.20
C HIS A 591 10.92 32.20 -13.07
N GLY A 592 11.39 32.26 -11.82
CA GLY A 592 10.65 31.80 -10.64
C GLY A 592 10.51 30.27 -10.56
N VAL A 593 11.38 29.52 -11.24
CA VAL A 593 11.44 28.06 -11.16
C VAL A 593 12.50 27.68 -10.12
N VAL A 594 12.05 27.20 -8.96
CA VAL A 594 12.94 26.76 -7.88
C VAL A 594 13.23 25.28 -8.03
N ALA A 595 14.51 24.93 -8.18
CA ALA A 595 14.99 23.56 -8.20
C ALA A 595 16.08 23.32 -7.15
N PRO A 596 16.22 22.09 -6.62
CA PRO A 596 17.32 21.74 -5.72
C PRO A 596 18.68 21.99 -6.38
N PRO A 597 19.71 22.40 -5.61
CA PRO A 597 21.06 22.65 -6.14
C PRO A 597 21.72 21.39 -6.75
N ASP A 598 21.33 20.20 -6.27
CA ASP A 598 21.85 18.91 -6.76
C ASP A 598 20.91 18.19 -7.72
N ALA A 599 19.91 18.90 -8.26
CA ALA A 599 18.91 18.30 -9.14
C ALA A 599 19.54 17.70 -10.40
N SER A 600 19.07 16.51 -10.78
CA SER A 600 19.47 15.87 -12.03
C SER A 600 18.93 16.66 -13.24
N PRO A 601 19.51 16.48 -14.44
CA PRO A 601 19.00 17.11 -15.66
C PRO A 601 17.50 16.84 -15.87
N ASP A 602 17.05 15.62 -15.59
CA ASP A 602 15.63 15.25 -15.72
C ASP A 602 14.74 15.96 -14.69
N GLN A 603 15.21 16.13 -13.46
CA GLN A 603 14.51 16.89 -12.42
C GLN A 603 14.39 18.37 -12.76
N LEU A 604 15.45 18.96 -13.34
CA LEU A 604 15.44 20.35 -13.82
C LEU A 604 14.46 20.55 -14.97
N GLY A 605 14.47 19.65 -15.96
CA GLY A 605 13.49 19.65 -17.05
C GLY A 605 12.05 19.51 -16.55
N ALA A 606 11.80 18.60 -15.61
CA ALA A 606 10.49 18.40 -15.00
C ALA A 606 10.02 19.63 -14.20
N ALA A 607 10.92 20.35 -13.52
CA ALA A 607 10.60 21.57 -12.79
C ALA A 607 10.10 22.67 -13.73
N VAL A 608 10.75 22.85 -14.88
CA VAL A 608 10.31 23.82 -15.91
C VAL A 608 8.97 23.42 -16.50
N ALA A 609 8.80 22.16 -16.90
CA ALA A 609 7.53 21.66 -17.43
C ALA A 609 6.37 21.86 -16.42
N THR A 610 6.62 21.60 -15.14
CA THR A 610 5.66 21.83 -14.06
C THR A 610 5.32 23.31 -13.91
N ALA A 611 6.31 24.20 -14.00
CA ALA A 611 6.08 25.64 -13.93
C ALA A 611 5.24 26.15 -15.12
N VAL A 612 5.51 25.67 -16.33
CA VAL A 612 4.71 25.96 -17.54
C VAL A 612 3.26 25.52 -17.33
N ALA A 613 3.04 24.27 -16.91
CA ALA A 613 1.70 23.73 -16.69
C ALA A 613 0.92 24.50 -15.61
N ARG A 614 1.59 24.91 -14.52
CA ARG A 614 0.98 25.72 -13.45
C ARG A 614 0.59 27.11 -13.94
N ALA A 615 1.46 27.77 -14.71
CA ALA A 615 1.17 29.10 -15.26
C ALA A 615 0.01 29.06 -16.27
N ASP A 616 -0.03 28.04 -17.13
CA ASP A 616 -1.12 27.81 -18.09
C ASP A 616 -2.46 27.59 -17.38
N ALA A 617 -2.50 26.70 -16.38
CA ALA A 617 -3.70 26.46 -15.59
C ALA A 617 -4.13 27.68 -14.74
N ALA A 618 -3.20 28.54 -14.32
CA ALA A 618 -3.53 29.79 -13.64
C ALA A 618 -4.17 30.80 -14.61
N LEU A 619 -3.62 30.93 -15.82
CA LEU A 619 -4.13 31.82 -16.86
C LEU A 619 -5.55 31.43 -17.30
N GLU A 620 -5.80 30.14 -17.54
CA GLU A 620 -7.14 29.66 -17.92
C GLU A 620 -8.18 29.88 -16.82
N ARG A 621 -7.81 29.66 -15.55
CA ARG A 621 -8.69 29.98 -14.41
C ARG A 621 -9.03 31.46 -14.34
N LEU A 622 -8.04 32.33 -14.50
CA LEU A 622 -8.24 33.78 -14.47
C LEU A 622 -9.14 34.24 -15.63
N ARG A 623 -8.98 33.67 -16.82
CA ARG A 623 -9.85 33.95 -17.99
C ARG A 623 -11.31 33.59 -17.73
N GLU A 624 -11.55 32.45 -17.07
CA GLU A 624 -12.91 32.04 -16.70
C GLU A 624 -13.51 32.96 -15.63
N GLU A 625 -12.74 33.33 -14.61
CA GLU A 625 -13.15 34.32 -13.60
C GLU A 625 -13.50 35.67 -14.24
N ARG A 626 -12.74 36.12 -15.24
CA ARG A 626 -13.04 37.33 -16.02
C ARG A 626 -14.34 37.25 -16.80
N ARG A 627 -14.60 36.13 -17.47
CA ARG A 627 -15.86 35.92 -18.20
C ARG A 627 -17.04 36.00 -17.24
N ARG A 628 -16.93 35.33 -16.08
CA ARG A 628 -17.94 35.35 -15.03
C ARG A 628 -18.14 36.74 -14.43
N ALA A 629 -17.06 37.51 -14.22
CA ALA A 629 -17.15 38.90 -13.77
C ALA A 629 -17.93 39.76 -14.77
N ALA A 630 -17.63 39.65 -16.07
CA ALA A 630 -18.34 40.38 -17.12
C ALA A 630 -19.84 39.98 -17.22
N ASP A 631 -20.18 38.71 -16.99
CA ASP A 631 -21.57 38.27 -16.88
C ASP A 631 -22.28 38.88 -15.68
N LEU A 632 -21.63 38.88 -14.51
CA LEU A 632 -22.19 39.47 -13.30
C LEU A 632 -22.37 41.00 -13.42
N GLU A 633 -21.43 41.70 -14.05
CA GLU A 633 -21.57 43.14 -14.36
C GLU A 633 -22.82 43.41 -15.21
N ARG A 634 -23.04 42.62 -16.26
CA ARG A 634 -24.26 42.71 -17.07
C ARG A 634 -25.52 42.45 -16.26
N GLN A 635 -25.49 41.45 -15.38
CA GLN A 635 -26.64 41.13 -14.50
C GLN A 635 -26.93 42.26 -13.51
N VAL A 636 -25.89 42.83 -12.88
CA VAL A 636 -26.05 43.98 -11.97
C VAL A 636 -26.69 45.15 -12.71
N ALA A 637 -26.16 45.53 -13.88
CA ALA A 637 -26.71 46.63 -14.67
C ALA A 637 -28.17 46.41 -15.08
N ALA A 638 -28.52 45.18 -15.51
CA ALA A 638 -29.89 44.82 -15.87
C ALA A 638 -30.84 44.91 -14.67
N LYS A 639 -30.46 44.33 -13.52
CA LYS A 639 -31.29 44.33 -12.31
C LYS A 639 -31.43 45.70 -11.67
N GLU A 640 -30.41 46.55 -11.73
CA GLU A 640 -30.53 47.95 -11.33
C GLU A 640 -31.48 48.74 -12.23
N HIS A 641 -31.47 48.45 -13.54
CA HIS A 641 -32.41 49.08 -14.47
C HIS A 641 -33.85 48.65 -14.20
N GLU A 642 -34.11 47.35 -14.04
CA GLU A 642 -35.42 46.80 -13.64
C GLU A 642 -35.93 47.46 -12.35
N ALA A 643 -35.07 47.55 -11.32
CA ALA A 643 -35.42 48.19 -10.05
C ALA A 643 -35.83 49.67 -10.24
N LYS A 644 -35.11 50.42 -11.07
CA LYS A 644 -35.43 51.84 -11.36
C LYS A 644 -36.77 51.99 -12.06
N VAL A 645 -37.06 51.15 -13.05
CA VAL A 645 -38.34 51.18 -13.78
C VAL A 645 -39.51 50.89 -12.84
N ALA A 646 -39.38 49.84 -12.03
CA ALA A 646 -40.39 49.45 -11.06
C ALA A 646 -40.63 50.54 -9.99
N HIS A 647 -39.55 51.19 -9.54
CA HIS A 647 -39.63 52.33 -8.60
C HIS A 647 -40.43 53.50 -9.17
N GLU A 648 -40.11 53.96 -10.39
CA GLU A 648 -40.81 55.06 -11.04
C GLU A 648 -42.29 54.75 -11.22
N LEU A 649 -42.63 53.53 -11.65
CA LEU A 649 -44.02 53.10 -11.80
C LEU A 649 -44.78 53.14 -10.45
N ALA A 650 -44.19 52.57 -9.41
CA ALA A 650 -44.80 52.57 -8.07
C ALA A 650 -44.96 54.00 -7.52
N LEU A 651 -43.97 54.87 -7.74
CA LEU A 651 -43.99 56.26 -7.28
C LEU A 651 -45.10 57.07 -7.97
N ARG A 652 -45.26 56.93 -9.28
CA ARG A 652 -46.26 57.67 -10.07
C ARG A 652 -47.70 57.30 -9.68
N LEU A 653 -47.93 56.05 -9.31
CA LEU A 653 -49.27 55.57 -8.89
C LEU A 653 -49.58 55.87 -7.40
N ARG A 654 -48.58 56.13 -6.56
CA ARG A 654 -48.72 56.29 -5.09
C ARG A 654 -49.54 57.49 -4.62
N ALA A 655 -49.57 58.59 -5.38
CA ALA A 655 -50.25 59.81 -4.94
C ALA A 655 -51.78 59.75 -5.15
N ASN A 656 -52.30 58.62 -5.64
CA ASN A 656 -53.64 58.47 -6.23
C ASN A 656 -53.94 59.60 -7.24
N ALA A 657 -52.89 60.22 -7.79
CA ALA A 657 -53.01 61.35 -8.71
C ALA A 657 -53.64 60.88 -10.01
N PHE A 658 -53.28 59.67 -10.44
CA PHE A 658 -53.85 59.03 -11.61
C PHE A 658 -55.32 58.63 -11.38
N GLU A 659 -55.65 57.97 -10.26
CA GLU A 659 -57.03 57.63 -9.90
C GLU A 659 -57.91 58.88 -9.77
N ARG A 660 -57.41 59.94 -9.12
CA ARG A 660 -58.10 61.23 -8.98
C ARG A 660 -58.34 61.89 -10.33
N TRP A 661 -57.33 61.91 -11.18
CA TRP A 661 -57.46 62.45 -12.54
C TRP A 661 -58.50 61.65 -13.34
N LEU A 662 -58.44 60.31 -13.30
CA LEU A 662 -59.39 59.44 -13.98
C LEU A 662 -60.83 59.65 -13.51
N CYS A 663 -61.05 59.76 -12.19
CA CYS A 663 -62.37 60.02 -11.62
C CYS A 663 -62.89 61.42 -11.98
N ALA A 664 -62.02 62.43 -12.03
CA ALA A 664 -62.40 63.78 -12.41
C ALA A 664 -62.85 63.85 -13.88
N GLU A 665 -62.13 63.18 -14.79
CA GLU A 665 -62.52 63.05 -16.20
C GLU A 665 -63.85 62.30 -16.34
N ALA A 666 -64.02 61.18 -15.62
CA ALA A 666 -65.27 60.43 -15.65
C ALA A 666 -66.47 61.23 -15.12
N LEU A 667 -66.28 62.03 -14.06
CA LEU A 667 -67.32 62.93 -13.54
C LEU A 667 -67.72 63.99 -14.58
N ALA A 668 -66.74 64.54 -15.30
CA ALA A 668 -66.99 65.54 -16.34
C ALA A 668 -67.83 64.95 -17.49
N VAL A 669 -67.49 63.75 -17.97
CA VAL A 669 -68.27 63.02 -18.99
C VAL A 669 -69.69 62.73 -18.50
N LEU A 670 -69.83 62.32 -17.25
CA LEU A 670 -71.13 62.01 -16.65
C LEU A 670 -72.02 63.25 -16.55
N VAL A 671 -71.50 64.38 -16.06
CA VAL A 671 -72.27 65.62 -15.93
C VAL A 671 -72.66 66.17 -17.30
N ALA A 672 -71.80 66.05 -18.31
CA ALA A 672 -72.14 66.42 -19.68
C ALA A 672 -73.32 65.60 -20.22
N SER A 673 -73.29 64.26 -20.06
CA SER A 673 -74.40 63.39 -20.49
C SER A 673 -75.70 63.65 -19.70
N ALA A 674 -75.58 63.92 -18.40
CA ALA A 674 -76.72 64.31 -17.58
C ALA A 674 -77.29 65.67 -17.99
N SER A 675 -76.45 66.60 -18.41
CA SER A 675 -76.87 67.92 -18.90
C SER A 675 -77.73 67.80 -20.17
N ASP A 676 -77.30 66.98 -21.14
CA ASP A 676 -78.07 66.73 -22.36
C ASP A 676 -79.48 66.21 -22.04
N THR A 677 -79.56 65.23 -21.12
CA THR A 677 -80.83 64.65 -20.69
C THR A 677 -81.69 65.66 -19.91
N LEU A 678 -81.09 66.46 -19.04
CA LEU A 678 -81.82 67.49 -18.28
C LEU A 678 -82.39 68.56 -19.20
N ARG A 679 -81.62 68.97 -20.22
CA ARG A 679 -82.05 69.96 -21.20
C ARG A 679 -83.28 69.49 -21.96
N GLU A 680 -83.35 68.21 -22.33
CA GLU A 680 -84.55 67.63 -22.94
C GLU A 680 -85.72 67.56 -21.95
N LEU A 681 -85.49 67.11 -20.70
CA LEU A 681 -86.53 66.97 -19.69
C LEU A 681 -87.14 68.31 -19.24
N SER A 682 -86.37 69.39 -19.33
CA SER A 682 -86.75 70.74 -18.91
C SER A 682 -87.15 71.66 -20.05
N ASP A 683 -87.38 71.11 -21.26
CA ASP A 683 -87.69 71.88 -22.48
C ASP A 683 -86.67 73.00 -22.76
N GLY A 684 -85.39 72.73 -22.46
CA GLY A 684 -84.27 73.64 -22.67
C GLY A 684 -83.97 74.59 -21.51
N GLN A 685 -84.71 74.54 -20.39
CA GLN A 685 -84.58 75.51 -19.30
C GLN A 685 -83.33 75.30 -18.43
N TYR A 686 -82.93 74.04 -18.18
CA TYR A 686 -81.86 73.71 -17.25
C TYR A 686 -80.74 72.88 -17.89
N GLU A 687 -79.51 73.15 -17.47
CA GLU A 687 -78.29 72.42 -17.85
C GLU A 687 -77.43 72.18 -16.61
N LEU A 688 -76.76 71.02 -16.51
CA LEU A 688 -75.84 70.72 -15.42
C LEU A 688 -74.41 71.08 -15.81
N ALA A 689 -73.68 71.70 -14.88
CA ALA A 689 -72.27 72.02 -15.06
C ALA A 689 -71.46 71.72 -13.80
N LEU A 690 -70.16 71.51 -13.94
CA LEU A 690 -69.24 71.42 -12.81
C LEU A 690 -68.67 72.81 -12.49
N ALA A 691 -68.55 73.13 -11.21
CA ALA A 691 -67.87 74.32 -10.75
C ALA A 691 -66.34 74.19 -10.91
N ASP A 692 -65.72 75.14 -11.61
CA ASP A 692 -64.29 75.07 -12.01
C ASP A 692 -63.30 74.90 -10.84
N LYS A 693 -63.68 75.34 -9.63
CA LYS A 693 -62.79 75.33 -8.45
C LYS A 693 -63.08 74.23 -7.45
N THR A 694 -64.34 73.83 -7.29
CA THR A 694 -64.76 72.89 -6.24
C THR A 694 -65.19 71.53 -6.80
N GLY A 695 -65.48 71.44 -8.09
CA GLY A 695 -66.05 70.23 -8.70
C GLY A 695 -67.47 69.94 -8.23
N ASP A 696 -68.19 70.92 -7.67
CA ASP A 696 -69.60 70.79 -7.30
C ASP A 696 -70.50 70.88 -8.53
N ILE A 697 -71.63 70.17 -8.48
CA ILE A 697 -72.65 70.22 -9.54
C ILE A 697 -73.47 71.51 -9.36
N GLU A 698 -73.47 72.33 -10.40
CA GLU A 698 -74.27 73.54 -10.53
C GLU A 698 -75.30 73.36 -11.63
N VAL A 699 -76.36 74.16 -11.56
CA VAL A 699 -77.40 74.23 -12.59
C VAL A 699 -77.30 75.58 -13.26
N ILE A 700 -77.29 75.58 -14.59
CA ILE A 700 -77.41 76.76 -15.44
C ILE A 700 -78.90 76.92 -15.77
N ASP A 701 -79.50 78.02 -15.33
CA ASP A 701 -80.91 78.35 -15.57
C ASP A 701 -81.02 79.33 -16.74
N TYR A 702 -81.47 78.85 -17.90
CA TYR A 702 -81.67 79.67 -19.09
C TYR A 702 -82.92 80.54 -19.04
N GLY A 703 -83.88 80.23 -18.16
CA GLY A 703 -85.02 81.10 -17.88
C GLY A 703 -84.59 82.41 -17.19
N GLU A 704 -83.51 82.34 -16.40
CA GLU A 704 -82.90 83.47 -15.70
C GLU A 704 -81.59 83.92 -16.39
N ALA A 705 -81.62 84.06 -17.72
CA ALA A 705 -80.50 84.55 -18.54
C ALA A 705 -79.17 83.78 -18.39
N GLY A 706 -79.23 82.47 -18.10
CA GLY A 706 -78.05 81.62 -17.95
C GLY A 706 -77.37 81.70 -16.58
N MET A 707 -78.12 82.08 -15.53
CA MET A 707 -77.59 82.17 -14.17
C MET A 707 -77.11 80.79 -13.68
N ARG A 708 -75.85 80.72 -13.22
CA ARG A 708 -75.31 79.54 -12.52
C ARG A 708 -75.69 79.59 -11.05
N ARG A 709 -76.37 78.56 -10.56
CA ARG A 709 -76.74 78.42 -9.14
C ARG A 709 -76.45 77.01 -8.62
N SER A 710 -76.34 76.89 -7.30
CA SER A 710 -76.16 75.57 -6.68
C SER A 710 -77.39 74.71 -6.96
N ALA A 711 -77.18 73.42 -7.24
CA ALA A 711 -78.26 72.47 -7.41
C ALA A 711 -79.15 72.32 -6.15
N ARG A 712 -78.72 72.82 -4.99
CA ARG A 712 -79.50 72.87 -3.74
C ARG A 712 -80.63 73.90 -3.73
N THR A 713 -80.64 74.85 -4.67
CA THR A 713 -81.65 75.91 -4.73
C THR A 713 -82.81 75.58 -5.67
N LEU A 714 -82.84 74.37 -6.24
CA LEU A 714 -83.88 73.92 -7.16
C LEU A 714 -85.21 73.69 -6.43
N SER A 715 -86.33 73.92 -7.13
CA SER A 715 -87.66 73.55 -6.63
C SER A 715 -87.86 72.02 -6.59
N GLY A 716 -88.96 71.55 -6.00
CA GLY A 716 -89.23 70.10 -5.88
C GLY A 716 -89.31 69.37 -7.23
N GLY A 717 -89.91 70.00 -8.25
CA GLY A 717 -90.00 69.44 -9.61
C GLY A 717 -88.68 69.53 -10.39
N GLU A 718 -87.94 70.64 -10.25
CA GLU A 718 -86.63 70.84 -10.88
C GLU A 718 -85.58 69.86 -10.33
N THR A 719 -85.57 69.68 -9.02
CA THR A 719 -84.69 68.72 -8.35
C THR A 719 -84.96 67.31 -8.85
N PHE A 720 -86.23 66.98 -9.12
CA PHE A 720 -86.62 65.69 -9.68
C PHE A 720 -86.07 65.50 -11.10
N GLN A 721 -86.22 66.47 -12.00
CA GLN A 721 -85.68 66.41 -13.36
C GLN A 721 -84.15 66.29 -13.36
N ALA A 722 -83.45 67.10 -12.54
CA ALA A 722 -81.99 67.09 -12.45
C ALA A 722 -81.44 65.76 -11.88
N ALA A 723 -82.08 65.23 -10.83
CA ALA A 723 -81.73 63.93 -10.27
C ALA A 723 -82.00 62.78 -11.24
N LEU A 724 -83.13 62.81 -11.96
CA LEU A 724 -83.48 61.80 -12.96
C LEU A 724 -82.46 61.79 -14.10
N ALA A 725 -82.12 62.96 -14.65
CA ALA A 725 -81.12 63.09 -15.71
C ALA A 725 -79.75 62.54 -15.28
N LEU A 726 -79.36 62.81 -14.04
CA LEU A 726 -78.10 62.36 -13.47
C LEU A 726 -78.08 60.85 -13.20
N ALA A 727 -79.18 60.27 -12.70
CA ALA A 727 -79.30 58.83 -12.51
C ALA A 727 -79.29 58.06 -13.84
N LEU A 728 -79.94 58.60 -14.88
CA LEU A 728 -79.93 58.06 -16.23
C LEU A 728 -78.52 58.10 -16.86
N ALA A 729 -77.79 59.20 -16.66
CA ALA A 729 -76.41 59.34 -17.13
C ALA A 729 -75.43 58.43 -16.37
N LEU A 730 -75.60 58.27 -15.05
CA LEU A 730 -74.79 57.40 -14.22
C LEU A 730 -74.95 55.92 -14.59
N SER A 731 -76.19 55.50 -14.83
CA SER A 731 -76.50 54.18 -15.38
C SER A 731 -75.99 54.01 -16.81
N GLY A 732 -75.70 55.09 -17.56
CA GLY A 732 -75.32 55.02 -18.97
C GLY A 732 -73.84 55.13 -19.30
N ALA A 733 -73.12 56.06 -18.69
CA ALA A 733 -71.75 56.36 -19.08
C ALA A 733 -70.68 55.66 -18.22
N VAL A 734 -71.02 55.22 -16.99
CA VAL A 734 -69.99 54.88 -15.99
C VAL A 734 -70.18 53.51 -15.35
N ALA A 735 -71.40 52.99 -15.23
CA ALA A 735 -71.65 51.73 -14.54
C ALA A 735 -71.65 50.50 -15.47
N ARG A 736 -70.55 49.75 -15.51
CA ARG A 736 -70.58 48.39 -16.10
C ARG A 736 -71.40 47.49 -15.17
N GLY A 737 -72.47 46.89 -15.70
CA GLY A 737 -73.26 45.90 -14.95
C GLY A 737 -74.48 46.45 -14.19
N LEU A 738 -75.01 47.63 -14.53
CA LEU A 738 -76.31 48.12 -14.03
C LEU A 738 -77.30 48.32 -15.17
N ASP A 739 -78.19 47.34 -15.36
CA ASP A 739 -79.12 47.29 -16.50
C ASP A 739 -80.57 47.53 -16.06
N SER A 740 -80.78 48.00 -14.83
CA SER A 740 -82.10 48.35 -14.31
C SER A 740 -82.10 49.63 -13.48
N ILE A 741 -83.20 50.38 -13.54
CA ILE A 741 -83.49 51.56 -12.72
C ILE A 741 -84.95 51.48 -12.26
N PHE A 742 -85.19 51.72 -10.97
CA PHE A 742 -86.52 51.78 -10.36
C PHE A 742 -86.76 53.17 -9.77
N LEU A 743 -87.83 53.81 -10.21
CA LEU A 743 -88.23 55.17 -9.82
C LEU A 743 -89.45 55.08 -8.90
N ASP A 744 -89.28 55.34 -7.60
CA ASP A 744 -90.36 55.26 -6.60
C ASP A 744 -90.96 56.65 -6.30
N GLU A 745 -91.96 57.06 -7.11
CA GLU A 745 -92.81 58.27 -6.99
C GLU A 745 -92.13 59.65 -6.78
N GLY A 746 -92.70 60.67 -7.45
CA GLY A 746 -92.18 62.06 -7.57
C GLY A 746 -92.83 62.82 -8.72
N PHE A 747 -93.48 62.08 -9.61
CA PHE A 747 -94.28 62.58 -10.74
C PHE A 747 -95.51 63.42 -10.33
N GLY A 748 -96.00 63.28 -9.09
CA GLY A 748 -97.18 64.01 -8.61
C GLY A 748 -96.92 65.47 -8.24
N THR A 749 -95.66 65.88 -8.10
CA THR A 749 -95.26 67.29 -7.91
C THR A 749 -94.99 68.01 -9.23
N LEU A 750 -95.09 67.31 -10.36
CA LEU A 750 -94.92 67.87 -11.69
C LEU A 750 -96.26 68.40 -12.21
N ASP A 751 -96.22 69.49 -12.96
CA ASP A 751 -97.38 69.94 -13.73
C ASP A 751 -97.65 68.98 -14.91
N PRO A 752 -98.87 68.99 -15.49
CA PRO A 752 -99.24 68.07 -16.56
C PRO A 752 -98.36 68.15 -17.82
N ALA A 753 -97.79 69.31 -18.16
CA ALA A 753 -96.95 69.46 -19.34
C ALA A 753 -95.57 68.84 -19.10
N THR A 754 -94.97 69.12 -17.95
CA THR A 754 -93.70 68.50 -17.54
C THR A 754 -93.81 66.99 -17.40
N LEU A 755 -94.94 66.49 -16.87
CA LEU A 755 -95.20 65.05 -16.76
C LEU A 755 -95.20 64.36 -18.12
N ASP A 756 -95.77 65.00 -19.15
CA ASP A 756 -95.86 64.47 -20.51
C ASP A 756 -94.48 64.38 -21.18
N THR A 757 -93.63 65.41 -21.00
CA THR A 757 -92.24 65.41 -21.46
C THR A 757 -91.43 64.31 -20.79
N VAL A 758 -91.54 64.17 -19.46
CA VAL A 758 -90.83 63.12 -18.70
C VAL A 758 -91.28 61.72 -19.15
N ALA A 759 -92.58 61.50 -19.35
CA ALA A 759 -93.11 60.22 -19.82
C ALA A 759 -92.57 59.86 -21.22
N THR A 760 -92.56 60.82 -22.14
CA THR A 760 -92.04 60.64 -23.51
C THR A 760 -90.55 60.32 -23.52
N THR A 761 -89.77 60.98 -22.67
CA THR A 761 -88.33 60.71 -22.54
C THR A 761 -88.08 59.32 -21.95
N LEU A 762 -88.83 58.90 -20.93
CA LEU A 762 -88.72 57.55 -20.37
C LEU A 762 -89.11 56.46 -21.37
N GLU A 763 -90.15 56.67 -22.18
CA GLU A 763 -90.53 55.75 -23.27
C GLU A 763 -89.42 55.61 -24.31
N ARG A 764 -88.85 56.73 -24.77
CA ARG A 764 -87.76 56.74 -25.76
C ARG A 764 -86.52 56.04 -25.23
N LEU A 765 -86.18 56.27 -23.95
CA LEU A 765 -85.05 55.62 -23.29
C LEU A 765 -85.26 54.11 -23.14
N ALA A 766 -86.48 53.67 -22.80
CA ALA A 766 -86.79 52.26 -22.73
C ALA A 766 -86.84 51.57 -24.11
N ALA A 767 -87.24 52.29 -25.16
CA ALA A 767 -87.28 51.76 -26.53
C ALA A 767 -85.89 51.44 -27.10
N GLY A 768 -84.83 52.03 -26.54
CA GLY A 768 -83.43 51.74 -26.89
C GLY A 768 -82.92 50.35 -26.51
N GLN A 769 -83.72 49.53 -25.80
CA GLN A 769 -83.43 48.14 -25.38
C GLN A 769 -82.14 47.90 -24.55
N GLU A 770 -81.48 48.93 -24.06
CA GLU A 770 -80.27 48.74 -23.24
C GLU A 770 -80.56 48.56 -21.75
N ARG A 771 -81.76 48.93 -21.26
CA ARG A 771 -82.05 49.01 -19.80
C ARG A 771 -83.51 48.77 -19.44
N MET A 772 -83.73 48.13 -18.29
CA MET A 772 -85.03 47.96 -17.66
C MET A 772 -85.40 49.17 -16.80
N ILE A 773 -86.51 49.83 -17.10
CA ILE A 773 -87.03 50.98 -16.34
C ILE A 773 -88.34 50.56 -15.64
N GLY A 774 -88.32 50.59 -14.31
CA GLY A 774 -89.49 50.36 -13.46
C GLY A 774 -89.99 51.66 -12.84
N VAL A 775 -91.26 52.00 -13.02
CA VAL A 775 -91.84 53.22 -12.44
C VAL A 775 -92.93 52.87 -11.43
N VAL A 776 -92.83 53.39 -10.21
CA VAL A 776 -93.93 53.34 -9.24
C VAL A 776 -94.72 54.63 -9.35
N THR A 777 -96.01 54.52 -9.64
CA THR A 777 -96.87 55.70 -9.77
C THR A 777 -98.30 55.42 -9.35
N HIS A 778 -98.94 56.45 -8.77
CA HIS A 778 -100.39 56.50 -8.55
C HIS A 778 -101.08 57.44 -9.56
N VAL A 779 -100.32 58.08 -10.47
CA VAL A 779 -100.82 59.02 -11.47
C VAL A 779 -101.32 58.24 -12.70
N PRO A 780 -102.63 58.25 -13.00
CA PRO A 780 -103.19 57.47 -14.10
C PRO A 780 -102.57 57.83 -15.47
N ALA A 781 -102.32 59.12 -15.71
CA ALA A 781 -101.76 59.61 -16.97
C ALA A 781 -100.39 59.00 -17.33
N LEU A 782 -99.55 58.74 -16.32
CA LEU A 782 -98.26 58.07 -16.53
C LEU A 782 -98.43 56.56 -16.62
N ALA A 783 -99.24 55.98 -15.72
CA ALA A 783 -99.54 54.56 -15.75
C ALA A 783 -100.11 54.12 -17.11
N ASP A 784 -100.93 54.96 -17.74
CA ASP A 784 -101.59 54.64 -18.99
C ASP A 784 -100.65 54.50 -20.19
N ARG A 785 -99.50 55.17 -20.11
CA ARG A 785 -98.49 55.26 -21.16
C ARG A 785 -97.46 54.12 -21.13
N VAL A 786 -97.37 53.39 -20.01
CA VAL A 786 -96.40 52.31 -19.84
C VAL A 786 -96.95 50.98 -20.39
N PRO A 787 -96.18 50.23 -21.21
CA PRO A 787 -96.68 49.05 -21.93
C PRO A 787 -96.99 47.85 -21.03
N VAL A 788 -96.25 47.68 -19.93
CA VAL A 788 -96.50 46.62 -18.96
C VAL A 788 -96.91 47.22 -17.61
N ARG A 789 -98.02 46.74 -17.03
CA ARG A 789 -98.51 47.23 -15.73
C ARG A 789 -98.65 46.10 -14.74
N PHE A 790 -98.10 46.28 -13.55
CA PHE A 790 -98.35 45.43 -12.40
C PHE A 790 -99.35 46.15 -11.49
N GLU A 791 -100.60 45.70 -11.55
CA GLU A 791 -101.66 46.20 -10.69
C GLU A 791 -101.52 45.61 -9.29
N VAL A 792 -101.18 46.45 -8.31
CA VAL A 792 -101.10 46.09 -6.91
C VAL A 792 -102.40 46.51 -6.22
N ARG A 793 -103.15 45.52 -5.74
CA ARG A 793 -104.40 45.73 -5.00
C ARG A 793 -104.25 45.18 -3.59
N ARG A 794 -104.98 45.77 -2.65
CA ARG A 794 -105.01 45.31 -1.27
C ARG A 794 -106.44 44.95 -0.88
N ASP A 795 -106.61 43.77 -0.31
CA ASP A 795 -107.87 43.29 0.25
C ASP A 795 -107.70 42.89 1.74
N GLY A 796 -108.67 42.16 2.28
CA GLY A 796 -108.65 41.69 3.67
C GLY A 796 -107.58 40.63 3.96
N ASN A 797 -107.09 39.92 2.94
CA ASN A 797 -106.10 38.86 3.07
C ASN A 797 -104.68 39.39 2.87
N GLY A 798 -104.48 40.46 2.09
CA GLY A 798 -103.17 41.09 1.94
C GLY A 798 -103.06 41.97 0.72
N SER A 799 -101.83 42.21 0.30
CA SER A 799 -101.53 42.82 -1.00
C SER A 799 -101.35 41.73 -2.05
N HIS A 800 -101.94 41.93 -3.22
CA HIS A 800 -101.87 41.04 -4.36
C HIS A 800 -101.37 41.85 -5.56
N VAL A 801 -100.54 41.22 -6.39
CA VAL A 801 -100.05 41.81 -7.64
C VAL A 801 -100.54 40.99 -8.80
N ARG A 802 -101.05 41.67 -9.83
CA ARG A 802 -101.44 41.04 -11.09
C ARG A 802 -100.77 41.78 -12.24
N LYS A 803 -100.09 41.05 -13.11
CA LYS A 803 -99.62 41.59 -14.37
C LYS A 803 -100.82 41.80 -15.29
N ALA A 804 -101.12 43.06 -15.61
CA ALA A 804 -102.13 43.41 -16.58
C ALA A 804 -101.46 43.49 -17.96
N ALA A 805 -101.88 42.63 -18.89
CA ALA A 805 -101.52 42.75 -20.29
C ALA A 805 -102.39 43.84 -20.91
N ILE A 806 -101.77 44.86 -21.50
CA ILE A 806 -102.46 45.79 -22.39
C ILE A 806 -102.60 45.04 -23.73
N ALA A 807 -103.84 44.90 -24.22
CA ALA A 807 -104.06 44.41 -25.58
C ALA A 807 -103.38 45.38 -26.57
N PRO A 808 -102.73 44.87 -27.64
CA PRO A 808 -101.91 45.69 -28.55
C PRO A 808 -102.65 46.87 -29.17
#